data_AF-A0AAF0ELH0-F1
#
_entry.id   AF-A0AAF0ELH0-F1
#
_cell.length_a   1.000
_cell.length_b   1.000
_cell.length_c   1.000
_cell.angle_alpha   90.00
_cell.angle_beta   90.00
_cell.angle_gamma   90.00
#
_symmetry.space_group_name_H-M   'P 1'
#
loop_
_entity.id
_entity.type
_entity.pdbx_description
1 polymer ?
#
loop_
_entity_poly.entity_id
_entity_poly.type
_entity_poly.pdbx_seq_one_letter_code
_entity_poly.pdbx_strand_id
1 'polypeptide(L)'
;MGRGAPAASRQGGGAASPFAKLAENTAGRANPRPTGSPRQAPEARDPYHAFLLPRNLEETHHRRLRNLLHDFVGEATAWEEAHTLDGIRWASEMAQLWDDLHAASTPDEILSEEQRRARTVPLLLQWEEVHTHLFRVLTRLEQHARRMEALVDATRALVHDTAAGRLGPAALQTPMWGTWTMDRFAPERSPQRTALASFVQLPYLHTSGLSSMAPTFGADADGMTGVSRHFFEHVCEAEVHMARMRVLRATPDDLCPTSTSREQERTESSIAALLTDSLPDLRRDEHVAYLQRLLAPLPAPYVTFESNRAWLLYWVAHGLDLLDAPLSGALQARAISTLLHFQARDGGFGGGPGQLGHLMSTYAAVCALAIVGGPGPAPSAADIEAGHSVDVGRGGWDAIDRRAIYAWMMRLKQPDGSFLVHEQGEIDVRATYCVVVIATLLGLATEELLQGAAAFVASCQTYEGGFAALSTPSYRLGAEGVQPAGPVPLQTPQGEAHGGYTYCAIASYVHLWQMGAPHVPPVHVSRLVRWATSLQGAPIEGGGFRGRTNKLVDGCYGWFCGGGLLTLLEALTSRNALLDRQALTHYVLAVAQAPRGGLRDKPSSRPDAYHTCYNLSGLSLCEHNVQPRDDARAAANASYEALVPPAQRSALAQARASQRRIPSSMYA
;
A
#
# COMPACT_ATOMS: atom_id res chain seq x y z
N MET A 1 39.26 43.26 59.66
CA MET A 1 39.63 42.05 60.42
C MET A 1 38.46 41.09 60.27
N GLY A 2 38.48 39.94 59.61
CA GLY A 2 39.56 39.03 59.26
C GLY A 2 39.18 37.64 59.78
N ARG A 3 39.31 36.63 58.90
CA ARG A 3 39.27 35.16 59.13
C ARG A 3 37.87 34.53 59.07
N GLY A 4 37.60 33.47 58.29
CA GLY A 4 38.41 32.65 57.39
C GLY A 4 37.66 31.33 57.16
N ALA A 5 37.35 30.99 55.90
CA ALA A 5 36.82 29.68 55.53
C ALA A 5 37.96 28.83 54.94
N PRO A 6 38.09 27.53 55.30
CA PRO A 6 39.11 26.65 54.75
C PRO A 6 38.66 26.01 53.42
N ALA A 7 39.63 25.71 52.58
CA ALA A 7 39.47 25.06 51.28
C ALA A 7 39.77 23.54 51.34
N ALA A 8 38.99 22.75 50.60
CA ALA A 8 39.30 21.45 49.97
C ALA A 8 38.02 20.95 49.26
N SER A 9 37.97 20.28 48.10
CA SER A 9 38.93 19.84 47.08
C SER A 9 38.11 19.52 45.81
N ARG A 10 38.73 19.64 44.62
CA ARG A 10 38.15 19.27 43.32
C ARG A 10 38.17 17.75 43.11
N GLN A 11 37.05 17.17 42.67
CA GLN A 11 36.85 15.99 41.80
C GLN A 11 35.32 15.94 41.55
N GLY A 12 34.69 15.76 40.39
CA GLY A 12 35.05 15.49 39.00
C GLY A 12 33.75 14.99 38.32
N GLY A 13 33.45 15.44 37.10
CA GLY A 13 32.43 14.81 36.21
C GLY A 13 31.08 15.51 36.09
N GLY A 14 31.01 16.65 35.41
CA GLY A 14 29.74 17.19 34.90
C GLY A 14 29.29 16.39 33.67
N ALA A 15 28.11 15.78 33.73
CA ALA A 15 27.49 15.12 32.58
C ALA A 15 27.10 16.16 31.53
N ALA A 16 27.81 16.17 30.40
CA ALA A 16 27.43 16.95 29.24
C ALA A 16 26.29 16.25 28.49
N SER A 17 25.33 17.04 27.99
CA SER A 17 24.24 16.58 27.12
C SER A 17 24.78 15.77 25.92
N PRO A 18 24.11 14.66 25.52
CA PRO A 18 24.51 13.84 24.35
C PRO A 18 24.59 14.63 23.05
N PHE A 19 23.92 15.78 22.96
CA PHE A 19 23.89 16.64 21.78
C PHE A 19 25.02 17.66 21.71
N ALA A 20 25.79 17.86 22.79
CA ALA A 20 26.90 18.81 22.80
C ALA A 20 28.02 18.41 21.82
N LYS A 21 28.19 17.11 21.55
CA LYS A 21 29.16 16.59 20.58
C LYS A 21 28.70 16.65 19.12
N LEU A 22 27.40 16.83 18.87
CA LEU A 22 26.88 17.01 17.50
C LEU A 22 27.19 18.42 16.96
N ALA A 23 27.34 19.41 17.86
CA ALA A 23 27.58 20.81 17.50
C ALA A 23 29.00 21.10 16.98
N GLU A 24 29.97 20.21 17.24
CA GLU A 24 31.35 20.38 16.74
C GLU A 24 31.47 20.11 15.23
N ASN A 25 30.53 19.37 14.62
CA ASN A 25 30.55 19.08 13.17
C ASN A 25 30.12 20.26 12.28
N THR A 26 29.49 21.29 12.84
CA THR A 26 29.05 22.50 12.10
C THR A 26 30.03 23.67 12.17
N ALA A 27 31.05 23.62 13.02
CA ALA A 27 32.03 24.70 13.16
C ALA A 27 33.25 24.47 12.24
N GLY A 28 33.17 24.96 11.01
CA GLY A 28 34.25 24.89 10.04
C GLY A 28 35.56 25.53 10.54
N ARG A 29 36.61 24.73 10.69
CA ARG A 29 38.00 25.24 10.75
C ARG A 29 38.55 25.34 9.34
N ALA A 30 38.46 26.54 8.77
CA ALA A 30 39.26 26.93 7.62
C ALA A 30 40.75 26.92 8.00
N ASN A 31 41.59 26.31 7.16
CA ASN A 31 43.04 26.41 7.26
C ASN A 31 43.58 26.72 5.84
N PRO A 32 44.30 27.83 5.61
CA PRO A 32 44.70 28.22 4.27
C PRO A 32 46.10 27.69 3.94
N ARG A 33 46.21 26.83 2.93
CA ARG A 33 47.45 26.68 2.15
C ARG A 33 47.12 26.46 0.67
N PRO A 34 47.73 27.21 -0.26
CA PRO A 34 47.50 27.06 -1.69
C PRO A 34 48.56 26.12 -2.30
N THR A 35 48.15 25.16 -3.14
CA THR A 35 48.80 24.81 -4.42
C THR A 35 48.16 23.57 -5.07
N GLY A 36 47.74 23.72 -6.33
CA GLY A 36 47.87 22.69 -7.37
C GLY A 36 46.72 21.68 -7.59
N SER A 37 45.97 21.92 -8.68
CA SER A 37 45.18 20.98 -9.53
C SER A 37 43.65 21.15 -9.46
N PRO A 38 42.94 21.13 -10.62
CA PRO A 38 41.50 21.38 -10.66
C PRO A 38 40.75 20.21 -10.04
N ARG A 39 40.13 20.44 -8.88
CA ARG A 39 39.23 19.47 -8.26
C ARG A 39 37.94 19.37 -9.08
N GLN A 40 37.56 18.13 -9.41
CA GLN A 40 36.17 17.78 -9.75
C GLN A 40 35.22 18.43 -8.72
N ALA A 41 34.07 18.91 -9.19
CA ALA A 41 33.00 19.39 -8.32
C ALA A 41 32.79 18.37 -7.17
N PRO A 42 32.67 18.81 -5.92
CA PRO A 42 32.50 17.87 -4.82
C PRO A 42 31.24 17.05 -5.08
N GLU A 43 31.40 15.74 -5.22
CA GLU A 43 30.27 14.80 -5.15
C GLU A 43 29.45 15.19 -3.92
N ALA A 44 28.13 15.31 -4.11
CA ALA A 44 27.22 15.58 -3.02
C ALA A 44 27.45 14.50 -1.95
N ARG A 45 28.10 14.88 -0.85
CA ARG A 45 28.30 13.97 0.28
C ARG A 45 26.93 13.48 0.69
N ASP A 46 26.75 12.17 0.69
CA ASP A 46 25.54 11.55 1.19
C ASP A 46 25.26 12.11 2.60
N PRO A 47 24.11 12.77 2.83
CA PRO A 47 23.76 13.35 4.12
C PRO A 47 23.81 12.33 5.27
N TYR A 48 23.76 11.02 4.98
CA TYR A 48 23.90 9.96 5.98
C TYR A 48 25.32 9.81 6.55
N HIS A 49 26.37 10.27 5.84
CA HIS A 49 27.74 10.25 6.37
C HIS A 49 27.95 11.17 7.58
N ALA A 50 27.08 12.18 7.77
CA ALA A 50 27.14 13.09 8.91
C ALA A 50 26.71 12.43 10.24
N PHE A 51 26.08 11.25 10.18
CA PHE A 51 25.58 10.50 11.34
C PHE A 51 26.49 9.35 11.77
N LEU A 52 27.63 9.16 11.10
CA LEU A 52 28.61 8.16 11.51
C LEU A 52 29.39 8.62 12.74
N LEU A 53 29.48 7.75 13.73
CA LEU A 53 30.42 7.84 14.83
C LEU A 53 31.86 7.92 14.28
N PRO A 54 32.67 8.87 14.76
CA PRO A 54 34.10 8.92 14.47
C PRO A 54 34.80 7.57 14.74
N ARG A 55 35.72 7.14 13.86
CA ARG A 55 36.43 5.84 13.99
C ARG A 55 37.16 5.65 15.33
N ASN A 56 37.56 6.74 15.98
CA ASN A 56 38.17 6.69 17.32
C ASN A 56 37.19 6.33 18.44
N LEU A 57 35.89 6.24 18.14
CA LEU A 57 34.83 5.73 19.03
C LEU A 57 34.39 4.30 18.64
N GLU A 58 35.13 3.61 17.77
CA GLU A 58 34.83 2.24 17.36
C GLU A 58 35.16 1.23 18.46
N GLU A 59 34.12 0.69 19.07
CA GLU A 59 34.21 -0.38 20.07
C GLU A 59 34.42 -1.77 19.46
N THR A 60 34.70 -2.76 20.31
CA THR A 60 35.04 -4.13 19.88
C THR A 60 33.90 -4.84 19.16
N HIS A 61 32.65 -4.61 19.56
CA HIS A 61 31.48 -5.24 18.94
C HIS A 61 31.23 -4.69 17.52
N HIS A 62 31.49 -3.39 17.31
CA HIS A 62 31.55 -2.80 15.97
C HIS A 62 32.54 -3.56 15.08
N ARG A 63 33.82 -3.65 15.50
CA ARG A 63 34.84 -4.37 14.71
C ARG A 63 34.45 -5.82 14.38
N ARG A 64 33.85 -6.53 15.35
CA ARG A 64 33.42 -7.93 15.16
C ARG A 64 32.30 -8.05 14.13
N LEU A 65 31.27 -7.20 14.20
CA LEU A 65 30.19 -7.21 13.24
C LEU A 65 30.70 -6.91 11.82
N ARG A 66 31.59 -5.92 11.69
CA ARG A 66 32.21 -5.58 10.41
C ARG A 66 32.94 -6.76 9.78
N ASN A 67 33.73 -7.49 10.58
CA ASN A 67 34.51 -8.62 10.09
C ASN A 67 33.58 -9.77 9.66
N LEU A 68 32.57 -10.11 10.45
CA LEU A 68 31.59 -11.15 10.10
C LEU A 68 30.87 -10.85 8.79
N LEU A 69 30.53 -9.58 8.55
CA LEU A 69 29.90 -9.15 7.30
C LEU A 69 30.85 -9.21 6.10
N HIS A 70 32.13 -8.83 6.29
CA HIS A 70 33.14 -8.98 5.25
C HIS A 70 33.36 -10.46 4.88
N ASP A 71 33.45 -11.33 5.89
CA ASP A 71 33.65 -12.76 5.70
C ASP A 71 32.44 -13.38 4.98
N PHE A 72 31.22 -12.96 5.34
CA PHE A 72 30.00 -13.42 4.68
C PHE A 72 29.94 -12.99 3.21
N VAL A 73 30.24 -11.72 2.91
CA VAL A 73 30.29 -11.23 1.52
C VAL A 73 31.36 -11.97 0.72
N GLY A 74 32.52 -12.27 1.33
CA GLY A 74 33.57 -13.06 0.72
C GLY A 74 33.11 -14.48 0.37
N GLU A 75 32.48 -15.18 1.31
CA GLU A 75 31.97 -16.55 1.09
C GLU A 75 30.80 -16.58 0.08
N ALA A 76 29.91 -15.59 0.10
CA ALA A 76 28.81 -15.47 -0.86
C ALA A 76 29.32 -15.20 -2.29
N THR A 77 30.32 -14.33 -2.43
CA THR A 77 30.95 -14.03 -3.72
C THR A 77 31.65 -15.28 -4.28
N ALA A 78 32.41 -16.00 -3.43
CA ALA A 78 33.07 -17.24 -3.83
C ALA A 78 32.07 -18.35 -4.23
N TRP A 79 30.93 -18.43 -3.53
CA TRP A 79 29.83 -19.34 -3.88
C TRP A 79 29.25 -18.98 -5.27
N GLU A 80 28.98 -17.70 -5.51
CA GLU A 80 28.42 -17.20 -6.77
C GLU A 80 29.37 -17.43 -7.95
N GLU A 81 30.68 -17.18 -7.77
CA GLU A 81 31.71 -17.47 -8.78
C GLU A 81 31.79 -18.97 -9.08
N ALA A 82 31.82 -19.83 -8.06
CA ALA A 82 31.86 -21.28 -8.24
C ALA A 82 30.59 -21.81 -8.93
N HIS A 83 29.43 -21.24 -8.62
CA HIS A 83 28.16 -21.60 -9.25
C HIS A 83 28.13 -21.16 -10.71
N THR A 84 28.48 -19.91 -10.98
CA THR A 84 28.30 -19.28 -12.29
C THR A 84 29.35 -19.76 -13.31
N LEU A 85 30.60 -19.92 -12.88
CA LEU A 85 31.70 -20.30 -13.77
C LEU A 85 31.80 -21.82 -13.96
N ASP A 86 31.89 -22.56 -12.86
CA ASP A 86 32.09 -24.02 -12.92
C ASP A 86 30.75 -24.76 -12.92
N GLY A 87 29.80 -24.36 -12.06
CA GLY A 87 28.53 -25.06 -11.87
C GLY A 87 27.65 -25.09 -13.12
N ILE A 88 27.36 -23.92 -13.69
CA ILE A 88 26.56 -23.80 -14.92
C ILE A 88 27.25 -24.51 -16.09
N ARG A 89 28.57 -24.38 -16.21
CA ARG A 89 29.35 -25.03 -17.27
C ARG A 89 29.18 -26.55 -17.22
N TRP A 90 29.53 -27.18 -16.10
CA TRP A 90 29.48 -28.65 -15.99
C TRP A 90 28.06 -29.19 -15.99
N ALA A 91 27.09 -28.46 -15.46
CA ALA A 91 25.67 -28.86 -15.54
C ALA A 91 25.13 -28.82 -16.98
N SER A 92 25.52 -27.80 -17.75
CA SER A 92 25.12 -27.70 -19.17
C SER A 92 25.80 -28.76 -20.02
N GLU A 93 27.09 -29.03 -19.77
CA GLU A 93 27.85 -30.09 -20.45
C GLU A 93 27.28 -31.47 -20.13
N MET A 94 26.87 -31.71 -18.89
CA MET A 94 26.17 -32.92 -18.48
C MET A 94 24.82 -33.06 -19.20
N ALA A 95 24.02 -32.00 -19.26
CA ALA A 95 22.74 -32.03 -19.96
C ALA A 95 22.91 -32.32 -21.46
N GLN A 96 23.91 -31.72 -22.12
CA GLN A 96 24.20 -32.00 -23.52
C GLN A 96 24.63 -33.46 -23.72
N LEU A 97 25.50 -33.99 -22.86
CA LEU A 97 25.92 -35.40 -22.91
C LEU A 97 24.75 -36.35 -22.68
N TRP A 98 23.75 -35.96 -21.88
CA TRP A 98 22.53 -36.76 -21.68
C TRP A 98 21.75 -36.89 -22.99
N ASP A 99 21.54 -35.76 -23.67
CA ASP A 99 20.82 -35.72 -24.95
C ASP A 99 21.58 -36.49 -26.03
N ASP A 100 22.92 -36.34 -26.07
CA ASP A 100 23.78 -37.07 -27.01
C ASP A 100 23.78 -38.58 -26.74
N LEU A 101 23.81 -38.99 -25.46
CA LEU A 101 23.66 -40.40 -25.06
C LEU A 101 22.29 -40.96 -25.42
N HIS A 102 21.23 -40.17 -25.23
CA HIS A 102 19.87 -40.57 -25.58
C HIS A 102 19.71 -40.75 -27.09
N ALA A 103 20.21 -39.80 -27.88
CA ALA A 103 20.23 -39.88 -29.33
C ALA A 103 21.08 -41.07 -29.84
N ALA A 104 22.24 -41.33 -29.20
CA ALA A 104 23.10 -42.47 -29.55
C ALA A 104 22.49 -43.83 -29.15
N SER A 105 21.61 -43.85 -28.14
CA SER A 105 20.97 -45.08 -27.63
C SER A 105 19.60 -45.36 -28.26
N THR A 106 19.09 -44.45 -29.09
CA THR A 106 17.80 -44.61 -29.77
C THR A 106 17.90 -45.76 -30.78
N PRO A 107 16.96 -46.74 -30.79
CA PRO A 107 17.05 -47.90 -31.68
C PRO A 107 16.91 -47.47 -33.15
N ASP A 108 18.00 -47.60 -33.91
CA ASP A 108 17.99 -47.42 -35.36
C ASP A 108 18.09 -48.81 -36.01
N GLU A 109 17.11 -49.20 -36.82
CA GLU A 109 16.99 -50.56 -37.41
C GLU A 109 18.18 -50.91 -38.33
N ILE A 110 19.04 -49.94 -38.63
CA ILE A 110 20.14 -50.03 -39.60
C ILE A 110 21.50 -50.30 -38.93
N LEU A 111 21.66 -50.04 -37.62
CA LEU A 111 22.97 -50.12 -36.94
C LEU A 111 23.19 -51.42 -36.16
N SER A 112 24.33 -52.08 -36.38
CA SER A 112 24.76 -53.24 -35.58
C SER A 112 25.02 -52.88 -34.11
N GLU A 113 24.95 -53.86 -33.21
CA GLU A 113 25.17 -53.65 -31.77
C GLU A 113 26.60 -53.13 -31.48
N GLU A 114 27.60 -53.58 -32.23
CA GLU A 114 28.98 -53.14 -32.11
C GLU A 114 29.14 -51.66 -32.49
N GLN A 115 28.47 -51.21 -33.55
CA GLN A 115 28.45 -49.80 -33.97
C GLN A 115 27.72 -48.90 -32.98
N ARG A 116 26.66 -49.41 -32.32
CA ARG A 116 25.99 -48.69 -31.23
C ARG A 116 26.89 -48.55 -30.01
N ARG A 117 27.54 -49.63 -29.56
CA ARG A 117 28.52 -49.58 -28.46
C ARG A 117 29.68 -48.62 -28.75
N ALA A 118 30.22 -48.62 -29.97
CA ALA A 118 31.29 -47.72 -30.36
C ALA A 118 30.91 -46.23 -30.29
N ARG A 119 29.61 -45.90 -30.43
CA ARG A 119 29.09 -44.54 -30.28
C ARG A 119 28.77 -44.17 -28.83
N THR A 120 28.22 -45.09 -28.05
CA THR A 120 27.74 -44.81 -26.68
C THR A 120 28.86 -44.85 -25.63
N VAL A 121 29.83 -45.77 -25.76
CA VAL A 121 30.89 -45.95 -24.73
C VAL A 121 31.75 -44.69 -24.50
N PRO A 122 32.23 -43.98 -25.54
CA PRO A 122 32.98 -42.74 -25.33
C PRO A 122 32.17 -41.65 -24.62
N LEU A 123 30.88 -41.55 -24.92
CA LEU A 123 29.97 -40.58 -24.27
C LEU A 123 29.71 -40.95 -22.80
N LEU A 124 29.63 -42.24 -22.46
CA LEU A 124 29.52 -42.69 -21.07
C LEU A 124 30.78 -42.38 -20.25
N LEU A 125 31.97 -42.49 -20.85
CA LEU A 125 33.23 -42.13 -20.19
C LEU A 125 33.31 -40.61 -19.96
N GLN A 126 32.89 -39.81 -20.94
CA GLN A 126 32.81 -38.35 -20.79
C GLN A 126 31.76 -37.95 -19.74
N TRP A 127 30.63 -38.66 -19.68
CA TRP A 127 29.61 -38.49 -18.66
C TRP A 127 30.16 -38.72 -17.24
N GLU A 128 30.93 -39.79 -17.03
CA GLU A 128 31.55 -40.06 -15.72
C GLU A 128 32.54 -38.97 -15.30
N GLU A 129 33.31 -38.42 -16.26
CA GLU A 129 34.24 -37.33 -16.04
C GLU A 129 33.51 -36.03 -15.65
N VAL A 130 32.52 -35.62 -16.46
CA VAL A 130 31.71 -34.42 -16.20
C VAL A 130 30.93 -34.55 -14.90
N HIS A 131 30.34 -35.72 -14.62
CA HIS A 131 29.68 -36.02 -13.35
C HIS A 131 30.62 -35.82 -12.16
N THR A 132 31.86 -36.30 -12.27
CA THR A 132 32.87 -36.13 -11.21
C THR A 132 33.22 -34.66 -10.99
N HIS A 133 33.35 -33.88 -12.07
CA HIS A 133 33.61 -32.43 -11.97
C HIS A 133 32.44 -31.68 -11.35
N LEU A 134 31.21 -31.96 -11.79
CA LEU A 134 30.00 -31.36 -11.25
C LEU A 134 29.82 -31.71 -9.76
N PHE A 135 30.07 -32.96 -9.37
CA PHE A 135 30.01 -33.39 -7.97
C PHE A 135 31.00 -32.61 -7.08
N ARG A 136 32.22 -32.36 -7.56
CA ARG A 136 33.19 -31.53 -6.83
C ARG A 136 32.73 -30.08 -6.71
N VAL A 137 32.09 -29.52 -7.73
CA VAL A 137 31.51 -28.16 -7.65
C VAL A 137 30.38 -28.12 -6.63
N LEU A 138 29.44 -29.06 -6.68
CA LEU A 138 28.34 -29.15 -5.71
C LEU A 138 28.85 -29.26 -4.28
N THR A 139 29.87 -30.11 -4.05
CA THR A 139 30.50 -30.25 -2.73
C THR A 139 31.12 -28.92 -2.26
N ARG A 140 31.78 -28.16 -3.14
CA ARG A 140 32.33 -26.83 -2.81
C ARG A 140 31.21 -25.83 -2.49
N LEU A 141 30.14 -25.81 -3.27
CA LEU A 141 28.98 -24.95 -3.03
C LEU A 141 28.32 -25.24 -1.68
N GLU A 142 28.17 -26.51 -1.31
CA GLU A 142 27.67 -26.91 0.02
C GLU A 142 28.61 -26.51 1.16
N GLN A 143 29.92 -26.53 0.95
CA GLN A 143 30.88 -26.07 1.95
C GLN A 143 30.78 -24.56 2.17
N HIS A 144 30.71 -23.78 1.09
CA HIS A 144 30.50 -22.33 1.15
C HIS A 144 29.14 -22.00 1.81
N ALA A 145 28.07 -22.74 1.49
CA ALA A 145 26.76 -22.57 2.13
C ALA A 145 26.82 -22.80 3.65
N ARG A 146 27.45 -23.89 4.11
CA ARG A 146 27.64 -24.16 5.55
C ARG A 146 28.47 -23.10 6.26
N ARG A 147 29.48 -22.54 5.58
CA ARG A 147 30.28 -21.43 6.15
C ARG A 147 29.46 -20.15 6.27
N MET A 148 28.65 -19.83 5.26
CA MET A 148 27.72 -18.71 5.32
C MET A 148 26.72 -18.88 6.47
N GLU A 149 26.17 -20.08 6.67
CA GLU A 149 25.28 -20.39 7.80
C GLU A 149 25.97 -20.16 9.16
N ALA A 150 27.19 -20.65 9.33
CA ALA A 150 27.97 -20.42 10.55
C ALA A 150 28.27 -18.93 10.81
N LEU A 151 28.52 -18.15 9.75
CA LEU A 151 28.74 -16.70 9.84
C LEU A 151 27.45 -15.95 10.22
N VAL A 152 26.31 -16.40 9.71
CA VAL A 152 24.98 -15.87 10.10
C VAL A 152 24.71 -16.15 11.57
N ASP A 153 24.95 -17.36 12.05
CA ASP A 153 24.77 -17.73 13.46
C ASP A 153 25.73 -16.99 14.38
N ALA A 154 26.99 -16.83 13.98
CA ALA A 154 27.96 -16.03 14.72
C ALA A 154 27.53 -14.54 14.81
N THR A 155 26.93 -14.01 13.74
CA THR A 155 26.40 -12.65 13.72
C THR A 155 25.19 -12.55 14.65
N ARG A 156 24.25 -13.49 14.57
CA ARG A 156 23.09 -13.58 15.46
C ARG A 156 23.50 -13.65 16.93
N ALA A 157 24.51 -14.46 17.27
CA ALA A 157 25.05 -14.57 18.61
C ALA A 157 25.67 -13.25 19.09
N LEU A 158 26.43 -12.56 18.24
CA LEU A 158 27.02 -11.24 18.55
C LEU A 158 25.93 -10.19 18.83
N VAL A 159 24.87 -10.17 18.02
CA VAL A 159 23.72 -9.28 18.22
C VAL A 159 23.02 -9.61 19.55
N HIS A 160 22.80 -10.90 19.82
CA HIS A 160 22.16 -11.34 21.06
C HIS A 160 22.98 -10.98 22.31
N ASP A 161 24.30 -11.19 22.30
CA ASP A 161 25.17 -10.84 23.42
C ASP A 161 25.25 -9.32 23.64
N THR A 162 25.18 -8.53 22.56
CA THR A 162 25.07 -7.07 22.63
C THR A 162 23.72 -6.67 23.25
N ALA A 163 22.63 -7.32 22.82
CA ALA A 163 21.27 -7.06 23.30
C ALA A 163 21.05 -7.42 24.76
N ALA A 164 21.64 -8.53 25.21
CA ALA A 164 21.56 -8.97 26.61
C ALA A 164 22.47 -8.16 27.56
N GLY A 165 23.12 -7.09 27.09
CA GLY A 165 24.02 -6.25 27.91
C GLY A 165 25.30 -6.94 28.35
N ARG A 166 25.60 -8.13 27.82
CA ARG A 166 26.77 -8.96 28.21
C ARG A 166 28.10 -8.35 27.77
N LEU A 167 28.06 -7.40 26.84
CA LEU A 167 29.21 -6.63 26.35
C LEU A 167 29.37 -5.27 27.06
N GLY A 168 28.56 -4.99 28.10
CA GLY A 168 28.60 -3.78 28.91
C GLY A 168 27.56 -2.72 28.51
N PRO A 169 27.15 -1.83 29.43
CA PRO A 169 26.04 -0.89 29.23
C PRO A 169 26.30 0.19 28.15
N ALA A 170 27.55 0.43 27.76
CA ALA A 170 27.90 1.36 26.68
C ALA A 170 27.51 0.82 25.28
N ALA A 171 27.50 -0.51 25.10
CA ALA A 171 27.19 -1.16 23.82
C ALA A 171 25.70 -1.06 23.42
N LEU A 172 24.83 -0.66 24.37
CA LEU A 172 23.40 -0.41 24.14
C LEU A 172 23.12 1.03 23.68
N GLN A 173 24.10 1.94 23.81
CA GLN A 173 23.93 3.36 23.53
C GLN A 173 24.43 3.76 22.14
N THR A 174 25.11 2.86 21.43
CA THR A 174 25.67 3.12 20.10
C THR A 174 25.15 2.09 19.09
N PRO A 175 24.69 2.52 17.89
CA PRO A 175 24.27 1.59 16.84
C PRO A 175 25.44 0.69 16.41
N MET A 176 25.23 -0.61 16.24
CA MET A 176 26.33 -1.56 15.96
C MET A 176 27.07 -1.29 14.63
N TRP A 177 26.44 -0.56 13.71
CA TRP A 177 27.02 -0.11 12.43
C TRP A 177 27.35 1.39 12.44
N GLY A 178 27.36 2.03 13.62
CA GLY A 178 27.48 3.48 13.75
C GLY A 178 28.78 4.07 13.22
N THR A 179 29.84 3.28 13.00
CA THR A 179 31.17 3.78 12.59
C THR A 179 31.50 3.63 11.09
N TRP A 180 30.59 3.07 10.29
CA TRP A 180 30.73 2.97 8.83
C TRP A 180 29.37 2.93 8.13
N THR A 181 29.34 3.37 6.87
CA THR A 181 28.19 3.19 5.99
C THR A 181 28.17 1.77 5.40
N MET A 182 26.98 1.24 5.15
CA MET A 182 26.78 -0.13 4.61
C MET A 182 27.02 -0.22 3.10
N ASP A 183 27.18 0.91 2.43
CA ASP A 183 27.53 1.06 1.01
C ASP A 183 28.82 0.30 0.62
N ARG A 184 29.83 0.25 1.50
CA ARG A 184 31.11 -0.42 1.23
C ARG A 184 31.05 -1.95 1.20
N PHE A 185 29.94 -2.53 1.64
CA PHE A 185 29.71 -3.98 1.69
C PHE A 185 28.76 -4.46 0.60
N ALA A 186 28.27 -3.54 -0.24
CA ALA A 186 27.34 -3.79 -1.33
C ALA A 186 27.58 -2.80 -2.49
N PRO A 187 28.49 -3.10 -3.44
CA PRO A 187 28.61 -2.28 -4.64
C PRO A 187 27.28 -2.29 -5.43
N GLU A 188 26.93 -1.15 -6.05
CA GLU A 188 25.61 -0.79 -6.61
C GLU A 188 24.96 -1.78 -7.61
N ARG A 189 25.64 -2.87 -7.98
CA ARG A 189 25.22 -3.77 -9.06
C ARG A 189 25.19 -5.25 -8.70
N SER A 190 25.31 -5.64 -7.44
CA SER A 190 25.38 -7.06 -7.09
C SER A 190 24.12 -7.62 -6.40
N PRO A 191 23.76 -8.90 -6.65
CA PRO A 191 22.71 -9.63 -5.92
C PRO A 191 22.91 -9.64 -4.40
N GLN A 192 24.15 -9.39 -3.95
CA GLN A 192 24.49 -9.24 -2.54
C GLN A 192 23.75 -8.07 -1.89
N ARG A 193 23.31 -7.04 -2.63
CA ARG A 193 22.42 -5.99 -2.09
C ARG A 193 21.08 -6.57 -1.62
N THR A 194 20.54 -7.62 -2.25
CA THR A 194 19.27 -8.24 -1.84
C THR A 194 19.46 -9.14 -0.61
N ALA A 195 20.54 -9.93 -0.56
CA ALA A 195 20.85 -10.77 0.60
C ALA A 195 21.27 -9.94 1.82
N LEU A 196 22.14 -8.94 1.63
CA LEU A 196 22.57 -8.03 2.69
C LEU A 196 21.45 -7.08 3.09
N ALA A 197 20.59 -6.61 2.17
CA ALA A 197 19.39 -5.84 2.56
C ALA A 197 18.35 -6.70 3.29
N SER A 198 18.24 -8.00 2.99
CA SER A 198 17.39 -8.92 3.77
C SER A 198 17.97 -9.18 5.17
N PHE A 199 19.30 -9.15 5.30
CA PHE A 199 20.02 -9.26 6.58
C PHE A 199 20.02 -7.95 7.39
N VAL A 200 20.03 -6.80 6.71
CA VAL A 200 20.14 -5.43 7.26
C VAL A 200 18.78 -4.72 7.34
N GLN A 201 17.70 -5.33 6.83
CA GLN A 201 16.32 -5.01 7.20
C GLN A 201 15.98 -5.42 8.64
N LEU A 202 16.98 -5.66 9.49
CA LEU A 202 16.87 -5.43 10.92
C LEU A 202 16.83 -3.90 11.13
N PRO A 203 15.66 -3.30 11.42
CA PRO A 203 15.59 -1.88 11.74
C PRO A 203 16.47 -1.66 12.96
N TYR A 204 17.14 -0.50 13.04
CA TYR A 204 17.68 0.11 14.27
C TYR A 204 17.46 -0.76 15.51
N LEU A 205 18.43 -1.62 15.84
CA LEU A 205 18.39 -2.47 17.01
C LEU A 205 18.57 -1.60 18.25
N HIS A 206 17.50 -0.93 18.69
CA HIS A 206 17.23 -0.86 20.11
C HIS A 206 16.88 -2.29 20.54
N THR A 207 17.61 -2.78 21.53
CA THR A 207 17.71 -4.21 21.88
C THR A 207 16.45 -4.78 22.54
N SER A 208 15.32 -4.09 22.46
CA SER A 208 14.00 -4.52 22.92
C SER A 208 13.20 -5.31 21.87
N GLY A 209 13.67 -5.41 20.63
CA GLY A 209 12.85 -5.85 19.48
C GLY A 209 13.01 -7.28 18.94
N LEU A 210 13.89 -8.14 19.48
CA LEU A 210 14.13 -9.47 18.87
C LEU A 210 13.13 -10.53 19.36
N SER A 211 11.93 -10.53 18.82
CA SER A 211 11.21 -11.77 18.46
C SER A 211 10.15 -11.45 17.41
N SER A 212 10.07 -12.26 16.35
CA SER A 212 9.09 -12.22 15.26
C SER A 212 9.39 -11.27 14.09
N MET A 213 10.24 -11.71 13.15
CA MET A 213 10.08 -11.40 11.71
C MET A 213 10.73 -12.52 10.90
N ALA A 214 9.91 -13.34 10.23
CA ALA A 214 10.32 -14.20 9.12
C ALA A 214 9.66 -13.63 7.84
N PRO A 215 10.43 -13.18 6.83
CA PRO A 215 9.88 -12.58 5.61
C PRO A 215 9.50 -13.63 4.55
N THR A 216 8.34 -13.44 3.91
CA THR A 216 7.91 -14.12 2.68
C THR A 216 8.49 -13.43 1.44
N PHE A 217 9.10 -14.20 0.54
CA PHE A 217 9.72 -13.74 -0.70
C PHE A 217 8.68 -13.54 -1.81
N GLY A 218 8.67 -12.35 -2.42
CA GLY A 218 7.83 -11.98 -3.56
C GLY A 218 8.51 -12.26 -4.91
N ALA A 219 7.70 -12.63 -5.89
CA ALA A 219 8.07 -13.08 -7.22
C ALA A 219 8.73 -12.00 -8.10
N ASP A 220 10.05 -12.09 -8.24
CA ASP A 220 10.81 -11.76 -9.45
C ASP A 220 11.70 -12.98 -9.78
N ALA A 221 11.08 -14.15 -9.89
CA ALA A 221 11.75 -15.45 -9.88
C ALA A 221 11.87 -16.13 -11.26
N ASP A 222 11.79 -15.38 -12.36
CA ASP A 222 12.08 -15.95 -13.69
C ASP A 222 13.59 -16.02 -14.00
N GLY A 223 14.44 -15.67 -13.04
CA GLY A 223 15.90 -15.83 -13.11
C GLY A 223 16.54 -16.72 -12.04
N MET A 224 15.76 -17.34 -11.15
CA MET A 224 16.30 -18.11 -10.02
C MET A 224 16.21 -19.62 -10.25
N THR A 225 17.36 -20.27 -10.37
CA THR A 225 17.51 -21.71 -10.59
C THR A 225 17.07 -22.52 -9.37
N GLY A 226 15.91 -23.19 -9.50
CA GLY A 226 15.52 -24.52 -8.97
C GLY A 226 15.71 -24.89 -7.49
N VAL A 227 16.89 -24.71 -6.88
CA VAL A 227 17.25 -25.34 -5.60
C VAL A 227 16.94 -24.43 -4.39
N SER A 228 16.97 -23.11 -4.57
CA SER A 228 16.63 -22.14 -3.53
C SER A 228 15.14 -22.14 -3.17
N ARG A 229 14.27 -22.49 -4.12
CA ARG A 229 12.82 -22.49 -3.94
C ARG A 229 12.34 -23.63 -3.03
N HIS A 230 12.88 -24.83 -3.21
CA HIS A 230 12.45 -26.01 -2.45
C HIS A 230 12.94 -26.01 -0.99
N PHE A 231 14.11 -25.41 -0.73
CA PHE A 231 14.63 -25.20 0.63
C PHE A 231 13.82 -24.13 1.39
N PHE A 232 13.42 -23.03 0.73
CA PHE A 232 12.59 -22.00 1.34
C PHE A 232 11.13 -22.43 1.55
N GLU A 233 10.53 -23.20 0.64
CA GLU A 233 9.17 -23.73 0.80
C GLU A 233 9.06 -24.67 2.02
N HIS A 234 10.04 -25.55 2.27
CA HIS A 234 10.04 -26.47 3.43
C HIS A 234 10.33 -25.78 4.78
N VAL A 235 11.16 -24.74 4.80
CA VAL A 235 11.46 -23.94 6.00
C VAL A 235 10.28 -23.02 6.36
N CYS A 236 9.61 -22.43 5.36
CA CYS A 236 8.41 -21.64 5.58
C CYS A 236 7.23 -22.50 6.04
N GLU A 237 7.04 -23.73 5.54
CA GLU A 237 5.99 -24.63 6.04
C GLU A 237 6.23 -25.10 7.49
N ALA A 238 7.49 -25.30 7.89
CA ALA A 238 7.86 -25.68 9.26
C ALA A 238 7.78 -24.49 10.25
N GLU A 239 8.12 -23.26 9.84
CA GLU A 239 7.95 -22.05 10.67
C GLU A 239 6.50 -21.57 10.75
N VAL A 240 5.69 -21.72 9.69
CA VAL A 240 4.25 -21.39 9.72
C VAL A 240 3.48 -22.31 10.68
N HIS A 241 3.95 -23.54 10.90
CA HIS A 241 3.38 -24.44 11.90
C HIS A 241 3.74 -24.04 13.35
N MET A 242 4.88 -23.37 13.57
CA MET A 242 5.32 -22.83 14.86
C MET A 242 4.86 -21.37 15.10
N ALA A 243 4.49 -20.63 14.04
CA ALA A 243 3.97 -19.27 14.04
C ALA A 243 2.53 -19.12 14.60
N ARG A 244 1.94 -20.21 15.08
CA ARG A 244 0.63 -20.21 15.76
C ARG A 244 0.66 -19.68 17.20
N MET A 245 1.83 -19.32 17.74
CA MET A 245 1.92 -18.51 18.97
C MET A 245 2.17 -17.03 18.60
N ARG A 246 1.11 -16.30 18.22
CA ARG A 246 1.15 -14.84 18.08
C ARG A 246 1.47 -14.22 19.45
N VAL A 247 2.72 -13.81 19.68
CA VAL A 247 3.03 -12.98 20.85
C VAL A 247 2.40 -11.61 20.61
N LEU A 248 1.24 -11.36 21.21
CA LEU A 248 0.60 -10.06 21.21
C LEU A 248 1.46 -9.10 22.04
N ARG A 249 2.23 -8.25 21.36
CA ARG A 249 3.06 -7.22 22.01
C ARG A 249 2.31 -5.90 21.97
N ALA A 250 2.17 -5.26 23.12
CA ALA A 250 1.63 -3.91 23.22
C ALA A 250 2.53 -2.91 22.50
N THR A 251 1.93 -1.86 21.94
CA THR A 251 2.71 -0.76 21.35
C THR A 251 3.53 -0.09 22.46
N PRO A 252 4.87 0.03 22.31
CA PRO A 252 5.68 0.71 23.32
C PRO A 252 5.28 2.18 23.42
N ASP A 253 5.18 2.69 24.64
CA ASP A 253 4.96 4.11 24.92
C ASP A 253 6.25 4.87 25.21
N ASP A 254 7.40 4.20 25.07
CA ASP A 254 8.74 4.72 25.36
C ASP A 254 8.87 5.34 26.76
N LEU A 255 8.12 4.80 27.74
CA LEU A 255 8.01 5.34 29.10
C LEU A 255 7.46 6.78 29.13
N CYS A 256 6.74 7.20 28.08
CA CYS A 256 6.16 8.52 27.91
C CYS A 256 4.64 8.41 27.66
N PRO A 257 3.85 8.13 28.72
CA PRO A 257 2.43 7.87 28.55
C PRO A 257 1.64 9.16 28.22
N THR A 258 1.10 9.22 27.01
CA THR A 258 0.28 10.34 26.50
C THR A 258 -1.20 9.96 26.46
N SER A 259 -2.07 10.90 26.07
CA SER A 259 -3.47 10.53 25.76
C SER A 259 -3.54 9.52 24.62
N THR A 260 -2.69 9.66 23.61
CA THR A 260 -2.59 8.74 22.47
C THR A 260 -2.22 7.33 22.91
N SER A 261 -1.13 7.15 23.67
CA SER A 261 -0.69 5.81 24.06
C SER A 261 -1.69 5.12 25.00
N ARG A 262 -2.38 5.86 25.87
CA ARG A 262 -3.42 5.30 26.74
C ARG A 262 -4.69 4.86 26.01
N GLU A 263 -5.08 5.56 24.93
CA GLU A 263 -6.20 5.13 24.09
C GLU A 263 -5.80 3.94 23.19
N GLN A 264 -4.55 3.93 22.71
CA GLN A 264 -3.96 2.83 21.97
C GLN A 264 -3.97 1.55 22.82
N GLU A 265 -3.39 1.59 24.02
CA GLU A 265 -3.35 0.47 24.97
C GLU A 265 -4.75 -0.08 25.30
N ARG A 266 -5.72 0.81 25.53
CA ARG A 266 -7.12 0.40 25.77
C ARG A 266 -7.74 -0.29 24.56
N THR A 267 -7.44 0.19 23.36
CA THR A 267 -7.94 -0.40 22.11
C THR A 267 -7.31 -1.75 21.86
N GLU A 268 -5.99 -1.86 22.00
CA GLU A 268 -5.22 -3.11 21.92
C GLU A 268 -5.76 -4.15 22.89
N SER A 269 -5.96 -3.78 24.15
CA SER A 269 -6.52 -4.68 25.17
C SER A 269 -7.91 -5.19 24.78
N SER A 270 -8.77 -4.31 24.26
CA SER A 270 -10.14 -4.68 23.84
C SER A 270 -10.17 -5.59 22.62
N ILE A 271 -9.21 -5.43 21.70
CA ILE A 271 -9.10 -6.24 20.49
C ILE A 271 -8.47 -7.59 20.83
N ALA A 272 -7.36 -7.60 21.57
CA ALA A 272 -6.66 -8.80 21.99
C ALA A 272 -7.59 -9.79 22.71
N ALA A 273 -8.55 -9.29 23.49
CA ALA A 273 -9.57 -10.10 24.16
C ALA A 273 -10.52 -10.86 23.21
N LEU A 274 -10.59 -10.46 21.93
CA LEU A 274 -11.41 -11.09 20.89
C LEU A 274 -10.58 -11.97 19.94
N LEU A 275 -9.25 -11.87 19.97
CA LEU A 275 -8.39 -12.66 19.09
C LEU A 275 -8.29 -14.09 19.64
N THR A 276 -8.69 -15.05 18.81
CA THR A 276 -8.65 -16.48 19.13
C THR A 276 -7.82 -17.24 18.08
N ASP A 277 -7.39 -18.45 18.43
CA ASP A 277 -6.63 -19.31 17.51
C ASP A 277 -7.45 -19.72 16.27
N SER A 278 -8.77 -19.82 16.43
CA SER A 278 -9.72 -20.07 15.33
C SER A 278 -10.29 -18.76 14.81
N LEU A 279 -10.33 -18.61 13.49
CA LEU A 279 -11.00 -17.50 12.82
C LEU A 279 -12.51 -17.78 12.74
N PRO A 280 -13.40 -16.89 13.23
CA PRO A 280 -14.83 -17.10 13.13
C PRO A 280 -15.33 -16.90 11.70
N ASP A 281 -16.41 -17.60 11.33
CA ASP A 281 -17.08 -17.41 10.06
C ASP A 281 -17.77 -16.04 9.96
N LEU A 282 -17.97 -15.58 8.73
CA LEU A 282 -18.82 -14.43 8.45
C LEU A 282 -20.28 -14.78 8.77
N ARG A 283 -20.91 -14.04 9.69
CA ARG A 283 -22.31 -14.23 10.12
C ARG A 283 -23.28 -13.63 9.11
N ARG A 284 -23.19 -14.08 7.86
CA ARG A 284 -23.89 -13.55 6.67
C ARG A 284 -25.36 -13.26 6.94
N ASP A 285 -26.11 -14.25 7.41
CA ASP A 285 -27.56 -14.12 7.57
C ASP A 285 -27.94 -13.09 8.64
N GLU A 286 -27.13 -12.94 9.70
CA GLU A 286 -27.34 -11.87 10.69
C GLU A 286 -27.10 -10.49 10.07
N HIS A 287 -26.06 -10.33 9.25
CA HIS A 287 -25.75 -9.08 8.57
C HIS A 287 -26.81 -8.72 7.53
N VAL A 288 -27.30 -9.69 6.74
CA VAL A 288 -28.43 -9.51 5.82
C VAL A 288 -29.67 -9.04 6.58
N ALA A 289 -30.05 -9.74 7.66
CA ALA A 289 -31.19 -9.36 8.48
C ALA A 289 -31.02 -7.96 9.10
N TYR A 290 -29.81 -7.59 9.50
CA TYR A 290 -29.49 -6.26 10.01
C TYR A 290 -29.70 -5.17 8.95
N LEU A 291 -29.15 -5.35 7.74
CA LEU A 291 -29.29 -4.39 6.64
C LEU A 291 -30.75 -4.23 6.19
N GLN A 292 -31.50 -5.33 6.09
CA GLN A 292 -32.93 -5.30 5.75
C GLN A 292 -33.77 -4.53 6.77
N ARG A 293 -33.45 -4.62 8.08
CA ARG A 293 -34.15 -3.85 9.11
C ARG A 293 -33.98 -2.33 8.94
N LEU A 294 -32.88 -1.88 8.33
CA LEU A 294 -32.64 -0.45 8.08
C LEU A 294 -33.51 0.13 6.95
N LEU A 295 -34.24 -0.71 6.22
CA LEU A 295 -35.21 -0.29 5.20
C LEU A 295 -36.64 -0.12 5.75
N ALA A 296 -36.86 -0.46 7.01
CA ALA A 296 -38.08 -0.17 7.74
C ALA A 296 -38.05 1.28 8.29
N PRO A 297 -39.18 1.82 8.80
CA PRO A 297 -39.17 3.11 9.50
C PRO A 297 -38.12 3.12 10.62
N LEU A 298 -37.21 4.10 10.55
CA LEU A 298 -36.11 4.24 11.49
C LEU A 298 -36.55 5.03 12.74
N PRO A 299 -35.98 4.74 13.92
CA PRO A 299 -36.33 5.45 15.14
C PRO A 299 -35.81 6.90 15.12
N ALA A 300 -36.43 7.77 15.91
CA ALA A 300 -36.15 9.21 15.97
C ALA A 300 -34.65 9.62 16.04
N PRO A 301 -33.75 8.89 16.73
CA PRO A 301 -32.32 9.22 16.73
C PRO A 301 -31.65 9.23 15.35
N TYR A 302 -32.23 8.58 14.33
CA TYR A 302 -31.74 8.65 12.95
C TYR A 302 -32.00 10.01 12.26
N VAL A 303 -32.58 10.99 12.96
CA VAL A 303 -32.68 12.38 12.45
C VAL A 303 -31.33 12.94 12.02
N THR A 304 -30.22 12.51 12.64
CA THR A 304 -28.86 12.90 12.22
C THR A 304 -28.47 12.39 10.82
N PHE A 305 -29.21 11.42 10.27
CA PHE A 305 -29.05 10.89 8.92
C PHE A 305 -30.07 11.49 7.93
N GLU A 306 -30.85 12.50 8.31
CA GLU A 306 -31.87 13.09 7.43
C GLU A 306 -31.27 13.67 6.13
N SER A 307 -30.05 14.21 6.20
CA SER A 307 -29.29 14.66 5.03
C SER A 307 -28.43 13.58 4.37
N ASN A 308 -28.53 12.32 4.82
CA ASN A 308 -27.70 11.19 4.39
C ASN A 308 -28.54 9.95 4.03
N ARG A 309 -29.82 10.10 3.67
CA ARG A 309 -30.67 8.94 3.34
C ARG A 309 -30.25 8.26 2.05
N ALA A 310 -29.72 9.02 1.08
CA ALA A 310 -29.09 8.46 -0.12
C ALA A 310 -27.90 7.55 0.23
N TRP A 311 -27.05 7.97 1.17
CA TRP A 311 -25.96 7.16 1.70
C TRP A 311 -26.45 5.89 2.39
N LEU A 312 -27.50 5.98 3.20
CA LEU A 312 -28.06 4.80 3.86
C LEU A 312 -28.52 3.75 2.85
N LEU A 313 -29.19 4.17 1.77
CA LEU A 313 -29.62 3.26 0.70
C LEU A 313 -28.43 2.67 -0.06
N TYR A 314 -27.39 3.46 -0.34
CA TYR A 314 -26.15 2.95 -0.93
C TYR A 314 -25.49 1.89 -0.05
N TRP A 315 -25.25 2.19 1.23
CA TRP A 315 -24.59 1.26 2.15
C TRP A 315 -25.37 -0.03 2.33
N VAL A 316 -26.71 0.06 2.40
CA VAL A 316 -27.57 -1.13 2.48
C VAL A 316 -27.54 -1.92 1.19
N ALA A 317 -27.74 -1.27 0.04
CA ALA A 317 -27.75 -1.95 -1.25
C ALA A 317 -26.41 -2.63 -1.55
N HIS A 318 -25.29 -1.90 -1.38
CA HIS A 318 -23.96 -2.45 -1.63
C HIS A 318 -23.58 -3.54 -0.63
N GLY A 319 -23.89 -3.38 0.66
CA GLY A 319 -23.66 -4.41 1.66
C GLY A 319 -24.45 -5.69 1.39
N LEU A 320 -25.70 -5.57 0.93
CA LEU A 320 -26.53 -6.71 0.53
C LEU A 320 -26.02 -7.39 -0.74
N ASP A 321 -25.56 -6.61 -1.71
CA ASP A 321 -24.97 -7.10 -2.96
C ASP A 321 -23.67 -7.90 -2.70
N LEU A 322 -22.77 -7.37 -1.86
CA LEU A 322 -21.55 -8.07 -1.42
C LEU A 322 -21.84 -9.37 -0.66
N LEU A 323 -22.98 -9.45 0.02
CA LEU A 323 -23.43 -10.65 0.72
C LEU A 323 -24.23 -11.59 -0.18
N ASP A 324 -24.32 -11.35 -1.50
CA ASP A 324 -25.14 -12.16 -2.42
C ASP A 324 -26.62 -12.25 -1.98
N ALA A 325 -27.16 -11.14 -1.48
CA ALA A 325 -28.54 -11.00 -1.05
C ALA A 325 -29.18 -9.71 -1.58
N PRO A 326 -29.10 -9.44 -2.90
CA PRO A 326 -29.50 -8.16 -3.47
C PRO A 326 -30.98 -7.85 -3.25
N LEU A 327 -31.32 -6.56 -3.26
CA LEU A 327 -32.72 -6.13 -3.17
C LEU A 327 -33.50 -6.60 -4.40
N SER A 328 -34.71 -7.13 -4.17
CA SER A 328 -35.61 -7.60 -5.22
C SER A 328 -37.06 -7.18 -4.95
N GLY A 329 -37.90 -7.29 -5.99
CA GLY A 329 -39.33 -7.04 -5.92
C GLY A 329 -39.69 -5.65 -5.40
N ALA A 330 -40.67 -5.58 -4.49
CA ALA A 330 -41.20 -4.32 -3.96
C ALA A 330 -40.15 -3.46 -3.23
N LEU A 331 -39.16 -4.07 -2.57
CA LEU A 331 -38.11 -3.33 -1.88
C LEU A 331 -37.16 -2.65 -2.88
N GLN A 332 -36.81 -3.35 -3.97
CA GLN A 332 -36.01 -2.79 -5.06
C GLN A 332 -36.75 -1.64 -5.75
N ALA A 333 -38.02 -1.85 -6.13
CA ALA A 333 -38.86 -0.83 -6.75
C ALA A 333 -38.99 0.43 -5.85
N ARG A 334 -39.19 0.23 -4.53
CA ARG A 334 -39.21 1.33 -3.55
C ARG A 334 -37.88 2.05 -3.44
N ALA A 335 -36.76 1.33 -3.44
CA ALA A 335 -35.44 1.94 -3.35
C ALA A 335 -35.16 2.84 -4.57
N ILE A 336 -35.42 2.34 -5.79
CA ILE A 336 -35.30 3.10 -7.03
C ILE A 336 -36.17 4.36 -6.97
N SER A 337 -37.46 4.20 -6.66
CA SER A 337 -38.39 5.33 -6.58
C SER A 337 -37.95 6.35 -5.53
N THR A 338 -37.55 5.90 -4.33
CA THR A 338 -37.09 6.78 -3.24
C THR A 338 -35.87 7.60 -3.64
N LEU A 339 -34.87 6.99 -4.27
CA LEU A 339 -33.67 7.68 -4.74
C LEU A 339 -34.01 8.76 -5.77
N LEU A 340 -34.90 8.45 -6.72
CA LEU A 340 -35.33 9.41 -7.74
C LEU A 340 -36.11 10.60 -7.15
N HIS A 341 -36.82 10.42 -6.04
CA HIS A 341 -37.45 11.52 -5.30
C HIS A 341 -36.45 12.42 -4.57
N PHE A 342 -35.18 12.02 -4.44
CA PHE A 342 -34.12 12.86 -3.87
C PHE A 342 -33.44 13.73 -4.93
N GLN A 343 -33.80 13.58 -6.21
CA GLN A 343 -33.27 14.42 -7.27
C GLN A 343 -33.66 15.88 -7.01
N ALA A 344 -32.65 16.74 -6.89
CA ALA A 344 -32.83 18.14 -6.56
C ALA A 344 -33.30 18.93 -7.77
N ARG A 345 -34.07 19.99 -7.52
CA ARG A 345 -34.66 20.84 -8.57
C ARG A 345 -33.62 21.41 -9.53
N ASP A 346 -32.48 21.84 -9.00
CA ASP A 346 -31.46 22.58 -9.75
C ASP A 346 -30.24 21.72 -10.15
N GLY A 347 -30.37 20.39 -10.05
CA GLY A 347 -29.37 19.39 -10.42
C GLY A 347 -28.75 18.64 -9.25
N GLY A 348 -28.33 17.40 -9.50
CA GLY A 348 -27.81 16.49 -8.46
C GLY A 348 -28.91 15.80 -7.65
N PHE A 349 -28.49 15.04 -6.64
CA PHE A 349 -29.38 14.48 -5.61
C PHE A 349 -29.05 15.09 -4.25
N GLY A 350 -30.09 15.35 -3.46
CA GLY A 350 -29.98 15.74 -2.06
C GLY A 350 -29.94 14.54 -1.12
N GLY A 351 -29.84 14.83 0.18
CA GLY A 351 -29.89 13.83 1.24
C GLY A 351 -31.27 13.22 1.48
N GLY A 352 -32.32 13.87 0.95
CA GLY A 352 -33.72 13.50 1.07
C GLY A 352 -34.61 14.40 0.18
N PRO A 353 -35.94 14.19 0.17
CA PRO A 353 -36.84 14.92 -0.72
C PRO A 353 -36.83 16.42 -0.39
N GLY A 354 -36.73 17.26 -1.43
CA GLY A 354 -36.73 18.72 -1.30
C GLY A 354 -35.42 19.33 -0.78
N GLN A 355 -34.40 18.53 -0.46
CA GLN A 355 -33.08 19.04 -0.11
C GLN A 355 -32.30 19.45 -1.36
N LEU A 356 -31.36 20.39 -1.19
CA LEU A 356 -30.47 20.84 -2.26
C LEU A 356 -29.57 19.71 -2.79
N GLY A 357 -29.12 19.85 -4.03
CA GLY A 357 -28.16 18.92 -4.63
C GLY A 357 -26.81 18.97 -3.93
N HIS A 358 -26.25 17.81 -3.62
CA HIS A 358 -24.99 17.68 -2.90
C HIS A 358 -24.14 16.54 -3.50
N LEU A 359 -22.84 16.76 -3.73
CA LEU A 359 -21.99 15.81 -4.47
C LEU A 359 -21.93 14.43 -3.82
N MET A 360 -21.76 14.37 -2.50
CA MET A 360 -21.72 13.10 -1.77
C MET A 360 -23.06 12.33 -1.84
N SER A 361 -24.20 13.02 -1.73
CA SER A 361 -25.52 12.39 -1.87
C SER A 361 -25.81 11.98 -3.32
N THR A 362 -25.31 12.76 -4.29
CA THR A 362 -25.37 12.44 -5.73
C THR A 362 -24.54 11.19 -6.03
N TYR A 363 -23.32 11.09 -5.51
CA TYR A 363 -22.48 9.89 -5.60
C TYR A 363 -23.21 8.68 -5.04
N ALA A 364 -23.73 8.78 -3.81
CA ALA A 364 -24.44 7.68 -3.17
C ALA A 364 -25.69 7.26 -3.96
N ALA A 365 -26.48 8.21 -4.45
CA ALA A 365 -27.68 7.92 -5.22
C ALA A 365 -27.36 7.26 -6.57
N VAL A 366 -26.35 7.76 -7.30
CA VAL A 366 -25.92 7.18 -8.58
C VAL A 366 -25.35 5.78 -8.39
N CYS A 367 -24.49 5.56 -7.39
CA CYS A 367 -23.96 4.24 -7.09
C CYS A 367 -25.07 3.27 -6.64
N ALA A 368 -26.01 3.72 -5.80
CA ALA A 368 -27.15 2.90 -5.41
C ALA A 368 -28.03 2.54 -6.62
N LEU A 369 -28.34 3.50 -7.50
CA LEU A 369 -29.10 3.25 -8.74
C LEU A 369 -28.35 2.36 -9.74
N ALA A 370 -27.02 2.32 -9.71
CA ALA A 370 -26.23 1.37 -10.49
C ALA A 370 -26.36 -0.07 -9.94
N ILE A 371 -26.55 -0.22 -8.63
CA ILE A 371 -26.73 -1.53 -7.97
C ILE A 371 -28.17 -2.02 -8.10
N VAL A 372 -29.16 -1.17 -7.79
CA VAL A 372 -30.57 -1.60 -7.68
C VAL A 372 -31.41 -1.27 -8.91
N GLY A 373 -30.97 -0.33 -9.75
CA GLY A 373 -31.73 0.17 -10.89
C GLY A 373 -31.39 -0.54 -12.20
N GLY A 374 -31.95 -0.01 -13.29
CA GLY A 374 -31.73 -0.51 -14.64
C GLY A 374 -32.39 0.40 -15.69
N PRO A 375 -32.34 0.02 -16.97
CA PRO A 375 -33.01 0.76 -18.04
C PRO A 375 -34.52 0.91 -17.80
N GLY A 376 -35.09 1.99 -18.33
CA GLY A 376 -36.54 2.24 -18.29
C GLY A 376 -36.97 3.32 -17.29
N PRO A 377 -38.26 3.67 -17.28
CA PRO A 377 -38.82 4.70 -16.40
C PRO A 377 -38.80 4.28 -14.93
N ALA A 378 -39.01 5.25 -14.05
CA ALA A 378 -39.15 5.02 -12.62
C ALA A 378 -40.35 4.09 -12.30
N PRO A 379 -40.25 3.23 -11.26
CA PRO A 379 -41.41 2.53 -10.71
C PRO A 379 -42.48 3.51 -10.23
N SER A 380 -43.71 3.31 -10.69
CA SER A 380 -44.90 3.98 -10.16
C SER A 380 -45.34 3.37 -8.82
N ALA A 381 -46.32 4.00 -8.14
CA ALA A 381 -46.90 3.43 -6.92
C ALA A 381 -47.51 2.04 -7.15
N ALA A 382 -48.16 1.82 -8.31
CA ALA A 382 -48.71 0.52 -8.67
C ALA A 382 -47.61 -0.51 -8.97
N ASP A 383 -46.51 -0.09 -9.61
CA ASP A 383 -45.37 -0.98 -9.84
C ASP A 383 -44.74 -1.40 -8.50
N ILE A 384 -44.61 -0.48 -7.54
CA ILE A 384 -44.11 -0.76 -6.19
C ILE A 384 -44.99 -1.78 -5.46
N GLU A 385 -46.31 -1.61 -5.50
CA GLU A 385 -47.27 -2.52 -4.86
C GLU A 385 -47.22 -3.92 -5.49
N ALA A 386 -47.08 -4.00 -6.82
CA ALA A 386 -46.94 -5.24 -7.56
C ALA A 386 -45.53 -5.87 -7.48
N GLY A 387 -44.55 -5.16 -6.91
CA GLY A 387 -43.15 -5.60 -6.88
C GLY A 387 -42.42 -5.54 -8.21
N HIS A 388 -42.94 -4.77 -9.16
CA HIS A 388 -42.38 -4.56 -10.50
C HIS A 388 -41.19 -3.59 -10.46
N SER A 389 -40.01 -4.06 -10.85
CA SER A 389 -38.78 -3.26 -10.89
C SER A 389 -38.05 -3.42 -12.23
N VAL A 390 -36.76 -3.70 -12.21
CA VAL A 390 -35.88 -3.84 -13.37
C VAL A 390 -36.34 -4.99 -14.29
N ASP A 391 -36.86 -6.07 -13.69
CA ASP A 391 -37.32 -7.28 -14.37
C ASP A 391 -38.45 -7.05 -15.38
N VAL A 392 -39.24 -5.99 -15.19
CA VAL A 392 -40.32 -5.58 -16.10
C VAL A 392 -40.07 -4.20 -16.74
N GLY A 393 -38.80 -3.75 -16.77
CA GLY A 393 -38.42 -2.51 -17.43
C GLY A 393 -38.75 -1.22 -16.65
N ARG A 394 -38.90 -1.30 -15.33
CA ARG A 394 -39.07 -0.16 -14.41
C ARG A 394 -37.78 0.13 -13.64
N GLY A 395 -36.65 0.18 -14.34
CA GLY A 395 -35.35 0.31 -13.69
C GLY A 395 -34.96 1.73 -13.26
N GLY A 396 -35.65 2.76 -13.75
CA GLY A 396 -35.51 4.14 -13.30
C GLY A 396 -34.37 4.97 -13.91
N TRP A 397 -33.46 4.39 -14.69
CA TRP A 397 -32.34 5.15 -15.27
C TRP A 397 -32.79 6.28 -16.21
N ASP A 398 -33.93 6.14 -16.89
CA ASP A 398 -34.46 7.16 -17.80
C ASP A 398 -34.89 8.44 -17.07
N ALA A 399 -35.11 8.36 -15.75
CA ALA A 399 -35.54 9.48 -14.92
C ALA A 399 -34.37 10.28 -14.31
N ILE A 400 -33.11 9.87 -14.56
CA ILE A 400 -31.93 10.61 -14.11
C ILE A 400 -31.73 11.82 -15.04
N ASP A 401 -31.88 13.03 -14.51
CA ASP A 401 -31.66 14.28 -15.25
C ASP A 401 -30.16 14.58 -15.38
N ARG A 402 -29.55 13.88 -16.33
CA ARG A 402 -28.13 14.01 -16.70
C ARG A 402 -27.75 15.44 -17.07
N ARG A 403 -28.66 16.21 -17.68
CA ARG A 403 -28.38 17.59 -18.12
C ARG A 403 -28.35 18.54 -16.93
N ALA A 404 -29.31 18.43 -16.02
CA ALA A 404 -29.32 19.23 -14.79
C ALA A 404 -28.11 18.90 -13.90
N ILE A 405 -27.75 17.62 -13.77
CA ILE A 405 -26.55 17.19 -13.03
C ILE A 405 -25.27 17.81 -13.62
N TYR A 406 -25.08 17.76 -14.93
CA TYR A 406 -23.90 18.37 -15.57
C TYR A 406 -23.85 19.89 -15.35
N ALA A 407 -24.96 20.58 -15.63
CA ALA A 407 -25.04 22.04 -15.47
C ALA A 407 -24.79 22.46 -14.02
N TRP A 408 -25.25 21.68 -13.05
CA TRP A 408 -24.99 21.91 -11.63
C TRP A 408 -23.51 21.68 -11.26
N MET A 409 -22.90 20.55 -11.66
CA MET A 409 -21.48 20.30 -11.39
C MET A 409 -20.57 21.40 -11.97
N MET A 410 -20.93 21.95 -13.14
CA MET A 410 -20.22 23.09 -13.72
C MET A 410 -20.30 24.36 -12.88
N ARG A 411 -21.41 24.60 -12.14
CA ARG A 411 -21.51 25.72 -11.18
C ARG A 411 -20.67 25.51 -9.92
N LEU A 412 -20.37 24.25 -9.57
CA LEU A 412 -19.54 23.92 -8.40
C LEU A 412 -18.04 23.99 -8.69
N LYS A 413 -17.66 23.88 -9.97
CA LYS A 413 -16.28 23.88 -10.42
C LYS A 413 -15.55 25.18 -10.07
N GLN A 414 -14.36 25.05 -9.49
CA GLN A 414 -13.51 26.18 -9.12
C GLN A 414 -12.35 26.38 -10.11
N PRO A 415 -11.76 27.60 -10.17
CA PRO A 415 -10.68 27.92 -11.10
C PRO A 415 -9.39 27.10 -10.94
N ASP A 416 -9.14 26.52 -9.76
CA ASP A 416 -7.99 25.63 -9.52
C ASP A 416 -8.25 24.16 -9.89
N GLY A 417 -9.46 23.84 -10.38
CA GLY A 417 -9.88 22.48 -10.71
C GLY A 417 -10.52 21.72 -9.55
N SER A 418 -10.61 22.30 -8.36
CA SER A 418 -11.40 21.77 -7.26
C SER A 418 -12.91 21.99 -7.47
N PHE A 419 -13.72 21.43 -6.58
CA PHE A 419 -15.17 21.58 -6.62
C PHE A 419 -15.71 21.88 -5.23
N LEU A 420 -16.69 22.77 -5.16
CA LEU A 420 -17.56 22.87 -4.00
C LEU A 420 -18.40 21.59 -3.87
N VAL A 421 -18.72 21.14 -2.66
CA VAL A 421 -19.57 19.96 -2.46
C VAL A 421 -21.05 20.20 -2.79
N HIS A 422 -21.48 21.46 -2.66
CA HIS A 422 -22.76 22.02 -3.08
C HIS A 422 -22.59 23.53 -3.22
N GLU A 423 -23.59 24.26 -3.73
CA GLU A 423 -23.49 25.72 -3.83
C GLU A 423 -23.26 26.33 -2.43
N GLN A 424 -22.19 27.11 -2.26
CA GLN A 424 -21.75 27.68 -0.98
C GLN A 424 -21.23 26.66 0.06
N GLY A 425 -20.99 25.41 -0.33
CA GLY A 425 -20.42 24.37 0.53
C GLY A 425 -18.90 24.47 0.69
N GLU A 426 -18.31 23.50 1.39
CA GLU A 426 -16.87 23.35 1.48
C GLU A 426 -16.23 22.86 0.17
N ILE A 427 -14.90 22.97 0.09
CA ILE A 427 -14.06 22.38 -0.95
C ILE A 427 -13.16 21.34 -0.29
N ASP A 428 -13.18 20.13 -0.82
CA ASP A 428 -12.18 19.10 -0.55
C ASP A 428 -12.20 18.00 -1.62
N VAL A 429 -11.23 17.10 -1.55
CA VAL A 429 -11.00 16.05 -2.54
C VAL A 429 -12.12 15.01 -2.62
N ARG A 430 -13.05 14.95 -1.65
CA ARG A 430 -14.26 14.12 -1.78
C ARG A 430 -15.12 14.63 -2.92
N ALA A 431 -15.21 15.95 -3.10
CA ALA A 431 -15.97 16.56 -4.20
C ALA A 431 -15.42 16.12 -5.55
N THR A 432 -14.09 16.18 -5.73
CA THR A 432 -13.41 15.72 -6.95
C THR A 432 -13.67 14.24 -7.22
N TYR A 433 -13.55 13.38 -6.19
CA TYR A 433 -13.85 11.95 -6.33
C TYR A 433 -15.30 11.71 -6.76
N CYS A 434 -16.26 12.38 -6.12
CA CYS A 434 -17.67 12.27 -6.48
C CYS A 434 -17.90 12.69 -7.93
N VAL A 435 -17.37 13.84 -8.36
CA VAL A 435 -17.52 14.33 -9.75
C VAL A 435 -16.96 13.33 -10.75
N VAL A 436 -15.76 12.79 -10.52
CA VAL A 436 -15.13 11.83 -11.43
C VAL A 436 -15.97 10.56 -11.55
N VAL A 437 -16.47 10.01 -10.44
CA VAL A 437 -17.31 8.80 -10.47
C VAL A 437 -18.66 9.08 -11.14
N ILE A 438 -19.37 10.14 -10.73
CA ILE A 438 -20.68 10.51 -11.29
C ILE A 438 -20.55 10.76 -12.80
N ALA A 439 -19.53 11.51 -13.21
CA ALA A 439 -19.30 11.82 -14.62
C ALA A 439 -19.01 10.57 -15.45
N THR A 440 -18.36 9.57 -14.86
CA THR A 440 -18.07 8.31 -15.53
C THR A 440 -19.32 7.45 -15.67
N LEU A 441 -20.01 7.19 -14.56
CA LEU A 441 -21.19 6.31 -14.55
C LEU A 441 -22.34 6.87 -15.40
N LEU A 442 -22.49 8.20 -15.47
CA LEU A 442 -23.53 8.86 -16.24
C LEU A 442 -23.08 9.31 -17.64
N GLY A 443 -21.84 9.02 -18.05
CA GLY A 443 -21.30 9.48 -19.34
C GLY A 443 -21.40 11.00 -19.53
N LEU A 444 -20.92 11.74 -18.54
CA LEU A 444 -20.89 13.21 -18.47
C LEU A 444 -19.46 13.77 -18.40
N ALA A 445 -18.44 12.91 -18.50
CA ALA A 445 -17.04 13.34 -18.46
C ALA A 445 -16.70 14.16 -19.72
N THR A 446 -16.41 15.45 -19.53
CA THR A 446 -15.92 16.36 -20.56
C THR A 446 -14.55 16.93 -20.15
N GLU A 447 -13.78 17.40 -21.12
CA GLU A 447 -12.50 18.07 -20.86
C GLU A 447 -12.70 19.29 -19.94
N GLU A 448 -13.72 20.10 -20.22
CA GLU A 448 -14.06 21.30 -19.44
C GLU A 448 -14.38 20.95 -17.98
N LEU A 449 -15.24 19.95 -17.75
CA LEU A 449 -15.59 19.52 -16.40
C LEU A 449 -14.36 19.08 -15.62
N LEU A 450 -13.49 18.28 -16.23
CA LEU A 450 -12.36 17.65 -15.53
C LEU A 450 -11.07 18.48 -15.55
N GLN A 451 -11.05 19.61 -16.26
CA GLN A 451 -9.87 20.47 -16.38
C GLN A 451 -9.33 20.89 -15.01
N GLY A 452 -8.03 20.68 -14.78
CA GLY A 452 -7.35 21.07 -13.53
C GLY A 452 -7.58 20.13 -12.34
N ALA A 453 -8.53 19.19 -12.40
CA ALA A 453 -8.84 18.29 -11.28
C ALA A 453 -7.63 17.48 -10.83
N ALA A 454 -6.82 16.97 -11.77
CA ALA A 454 -5.59 16.24 -11.46
C ALA A 454 -4.53 17.12 -10.77
N ALA A 455 -4.49 18.41 -11.11
CA ALA A 455 -3.56 19.36 -10.50
C ALA A 455 -3.94 19.69 -9.05
N PHE A 456 -5.23 19.89 -8.78
CA PHE A 456 -5.75 20.04 -7.42
C PHE A 456 -5.55 18.78 -6.58
N VAL A 457 -5.76 17.59 -7.16
CA VAL A 457 -5.50 16.33 -6.45
C VAL A 457 -4.03 16.22 -6.07
N ALA A 458 -3.11 16.50 -7.01
CA ALA A 458 -1.67 16.41 -6.76
C ALA A 458 -1.20 17.39 -5.65
N SER A 459 -1.76 18.59 -5.58
CA SER A 459 -1.42 19.57 -4.53
C SER A 459 -1.91 19.20 -3.13
N CYS A 460 -2.79 18.21 -3.00
CA CYS A 460 -3.25 17.72 -1.70
C CYS A 460 -2.27 16.75 -1.04
N GLN A 461 -1.18 16.30 -1.71
CA GLN A 461 -0.24 15.35 -1.12
C GLN A 461 0.61 15.99 -0.01
N THR A 462 0.68 15.37 1.16
CA THR A 462 1.40 15.88 2.33
C THR A 462 2.85 15.37 2.41
N TYR A 463 3.62 15.91 3.36
CA TYR A 463 4.98 15.45 3.64
C TYR A 463 5.04 14.00 4.13
N GLU A 464 3.95 13.48 4.72
CA GLU A 464 3.88 12.09 5.20
C GLU A 464 3.84 11.09 4.04
N GLY A 465 3.21 11.49 2.92
CA GLY A 465 3.05 10.69 1.71
C GLY A 465 1.59 10.50 1.28
N GLY A 466 0.66 10.49 2.24
CA GLY A 466 -0.79 10.50 1.98
C GLY A 466 -1.30 11.89 1.57
N PHE A 467 -2.63 12.03 1.45
CA PHE A 467 -3.27 13.26 0.99
C PHE A 467 -4.16 13.88 2.06
N ALA A 468 -4.12 15.20 2.12
CA ALA A 468 -5.02 16.02 2.92
C ALA A 468 -6.35 16.26 2.21
N ALA A 469 -7.29 16.92 2.89
CA ALA A 469 -8.61 17.22 2.35
C ALA A 469 -8.55 18.18 1.16
N LEU A 470 -7.71 19.21 1.23
CA LEU A 470 -7.59 20.26 0.22
C LEU A 470 -6.16 20.82 0.18
N SER A 471 -5.87 21.67 -0.80
CA SER A 471 -4.71 22.54 -0.84
C SER A 471 -5.11 24.01 -0.71
N THR A 472 -4.16 24.88 -0.36
CA THR A 472 -4.41 26.31 -0.11
C THR A 472 -4.82 27.00 -1.41
N PRO A 473 -6.08 27.43 -1.56
CA PRO A 473 -6.50 28.11 -2.77
C PRO A 473 -5.77 29.45 -2.86
N SER A 474 -5.18 29.72 -4.01
CA SER A 474 -4.57 31.01 -4.31
C SER A 474 -5.19 31.54 -5.59
N TYR A 475 -5.92 32.64 -5.50
CA TYR A 475 -6.60 33.25 -6.64
C TYR A 475 -6.14 34.68 -6.89
N ARG A 476 -6.17 35.07 -8.16
CA ARG A 476 -5.96 36.45 -8.62
C ARG A 476 -7.07 36.82 -9.59
N LEU A 477 -7.40 38.11 -9.63
CA LEU A 477 -8.30 38.66 -10.64
C LEU A 477 -7.49 38.99 -11.90
N GLY A 478 -7.80 38.30 -13.01
CA GLY A 478 -7.23 38.55 -14.33
C GLY A 478 -8.26 39.09 -15.32
N ALA A 479 -7.84 39.33 -16.56
CA ALA A 479 -8.70 39.83 -17.63
C ALA A 479 -9.85 38.85 -17.99
N GLU A 480 -9.65 37.55 -17.77
CA GLU A 480 -10.64 36.48 -18.00
C GLU A 480 -11.38 36.07 -16.71
N GLY A 481 -11.29 36.87 -15.64
CA GLY A 481 -11.95 36.60 -14.36
C GLY A 481 -11.01 36.00 -13.31
N VAL A 482 -11.56 35.21 -12.40
CA VAL A 482 -10.81 34.62 -11.27
C VAL A 482 -9.99 33.44 -11.77
N GLN A 483 -8.68 33.47 -11.53
CA GLN A 483 -7.75 32.42 -11.94
C GLN A 483 -6.80 32.06 -10.78
N PRO A 484 -6.19 30.87 -10.78
CA PRO A 484 -5.12 30.56 -9.84
C PRO A 484 -3.99 31.61 -9.88
N ALA A 485 -3.52 32.03 -8.71
CA ALA A 485 -2.46 33.02 -8.58
C ALA A 485 -1.08 32.46 -8.96
N GLY A 486 -0.92 31.14 -8.92
CA GLY A 486 0.28 30.42 -9.32
C GLY A 486 -0.05 28.97 -9.74
N PRO A 487 0.98 28.14 -9.97
CA PRO A 487 0.79 26.75 -10.36
C PRO A 487 0.06 25.96 -9.27
N VAL A 488 -1.13 25.43 -9.59
CA VAL A 488 -1.95 24.64 -8.65
C VAL A 488 -1.17 23.47 -8.01
N PRO A 489 -0.37 22.67 -8.74
CA PRO A 489 0.37 21.55 -8.13
C PRO A 489 1.39 21.96 -7.05
N LEU A 490 1.74 23.24 -6.97
CA LEU A 490 2.67 23.78 -5.96
C LEU A 490 1.94 24.45 -4.78
N GLN A 491 0.61 24.41 -4.75
CA GLN A 491 -0.16 24.88 -3.60
C GLN A 491 0.10 23.99 -2.39
N THR A 492 0.13 24.60 -1.20
CA THR A 492 0.40 23.89 0.05
C THR A 492 -0.82 23.08 0.49
N PRO A 493 -0.69 21.76 0.75
CA PRO A 493 -1.77 20.95 1.30
C PRO A 493 -2.24 21.49 2.66
N GLN A 494 -3.54 21.45 2.92
CA GLN A 494 -4.17 21.89 4.16
C GLN A 494 -4.81 20.70 4.88
N GLY A 495 -4.21 20.33 6.01
CA GLY A 495 -4.63 19.21 6.83
C GLY A 495 -3.61 18.08 6.89
N GLU A 496 -3.94 17.05 7.66
CA GLU A 496 -3.13 15.85 7.83
C GLU A 496 -3.40 14.85 6.70
N ALA A 497 -2.42 13.97 6.42
CA ALA A 497 -2.70 12.82 5.57
C ALA A 497 -3.79 11.94 6.21
N HIS A 498 -4.82 11.62 5.43
CA HIS A 498 -5.95 10.84 5.94
C HIS A 498 -6.42 9.81 4.92
N GLY A 499 -6.75 8.60 5.38
CA GLY A 499 -7.10 7.45 4.55
C GLY A 499 -8.25 7.74 3.59
N GLY A 500 -9.33 8.31 4.10
CA GLY A 500 -10.50 8.67 3.27
C GLY A 500 -10.16 9.66 2.16
N TYR A 501 -9.40 10.72 2.47
CA TYR A 501 -8.99 11.71 1.47
C TYR A 501 -7.96 11.16 0.50
N THR A 502 -7.06 10.30 0.98
CA THR A 502 -6.06 9.61 0.16
C THR A 502 -6.71 8.65 -0.83
N TYR A 503 -7.71 7.88 -0.40
CA TYR A 503 -8.50 7.06 -1.30
C TYR A 503 -9.20 7.91 -2.36
N CYS A 504 -9.91 8.97 -1.97
CA CYS A 504 -10.58 9.89 -2.90
C CYS A 504 -9.58 10.49 -3.90
N ALA A 505 -8.42 10.96 -3.43
CA ALA A 505 -7.36 11.53 -4.25
C ALA A 505 -6.83 10.52 -5.27
N ILE A 506 -6.42 9.33 -4.82
CA ILE A 506 -5.79 8.33 -5.68
C ILE A 506 -6.77 7.66 -6.63
N ALA A 507 -7.99 7.38 -6.17
CA ALA A 507 -9.05 6.89 -7.06
C ALA A 507 -9.34 7.92 -8.16
N SER A 508 -9.44 9.21 -7.82
CA SER A 508 -9.61 10.28 -8.81
C SER A 508 -8.42 10.36 -9.77
N TYR A 509 -7.20 10.31 -9.22
CA TYR A 509 -5.97 10.41 -9.99
C TYR A 509 -5.83 9.28 -11.01
N VAL A 510 -5.99 8.02 -10.58
CA VAL A 510 -5.97 6.83 -11.43
C VAL A 510 -7.03 6.95 -12.51
N HIS A 511 -8.24 7.36 -12.15
CA HIS A 511 -9.34 7.44 -13.09
C HIS A 511 -9.14 8.55 -14.15
N LEU A 512 -8.70 9.74 -13.73
CA LEU A 512 -8.33 10.85 -14.63
C LEU A 512 -7.21 10.43 -15.60
N TRP A 513 -6.20 9.72 -15.09
CA TRP A 513 -5.14 9.16 -15.91
C TRP A 513 -5.66 8.14 -16.91
N GLN A 514 -6.51 7.19 -16.50
CA GLN A 514 -7.11 6.19 -17.38
C GLN A 514 -7.96 6.80 -18.50
N MET A 515 -8.69 7.90 -18.20
CA MET A 515 -9.49 8.61 -19.20
C MET A 515 -8.64 9.40 -20.21
N GLY A 516 -7.34 9.58 -19.97
CA GLY A 516 -6.47 10.38 -20.82
C GLY A 516 -6.59 11.88 -20.57
N ALA A 517 -6.92 12.30 -19.34
CA ALA A 517 -6.98 13.71 -19.01
C ALA A 517 -5.63 14.39 -19.32
N PRO A 518 -5.62 15.58 -19.95
CA PRO A 518 -4.39 16.27 -20.27
C PRO A 518 -3.70 16.77 -18.98
N HIS A 519 -2.36 16.77 -18.99
CA HIS A 519 -1.53 17.37 -17.94
C HIS A 519 -1.71 16.82 -16.51
N VAL A 520 -1.83 15.50 -16.34
CA VAL A 520 -1.81 14.85 -15.01
C VAL A 520 -0.43 15.03 -14.36
N PRO A 521 -0.28 15.85 -13.30
CA PRO A 521 1.03 16.06 -12.68
C PRO A 521 1.48 14.82 -11.92
N PRO A 522 2.80 14.58 -11.76
CA PRO A 522 3.29 13.47 -10.97
C PRO A 522 2.95 13.64 -9.48
N VAL A 523 2.71 12.52 -8.80
CA VAL A 523 2.62 12.42 -7.33
C VAL A 523 3.76 11.56 -6.81
N HIS A 524 4.18 11.75 -5.56
CA HIS A 524 5.27 10.97 -4.95
C HIS A 524 4.78 9.59 -4.51
N VAL A 525 4.73 8.64 -5.44
CA VAL A 525 4.18 7.29 -5.21
C VAL A 525 4.96 6.52 -4.15
N SER A 526 6.29 6.62 -4.12
CA SER A 526 7.13 5.93 -3.13
C SER A 526 6.82 6.36 -1.69
N ARG A 527 6.54 7.66 -1.46
CA ARG A 527 6.14 8.17 -0.13
C ARG A 527 4.73 7.73 0.23
N LEU A 528 3.83 7.73 -0.75
CA LEU A 528 2.45 7.27 -0.59
C LEU A 528 2.38 5.78 -0.21
N VAL A 529 3.14 4.92 -0.88
CA VAL A 529 3.20 3.48 -0.55
C VAL A 529 3.71 3.31 0.87
N ARG A 530 4.82 3.97 1.25
CA ARG A 530 5.34 3.93 2.62
C ARG A 530 4.29 4.34 3.66
N TRP A 531 3.59 5.45 3.40
CA TRP A 531 2.56 5.94 4.32
C TRP A 531 1.38 4.97 4.39
N ALA A 532 0.83 4.54 3.27
CA ALA A 532 -0.35 3.66 3.21
C ALA A 532 -0.11 2.31 3.89
N THR A 533 1.03 1.66 3.65
CA THR A 533 1.34 0.37 4.28
C THR A 533 1.61 0.49 5.78
N SER A 534 2.10 1.65 6.24
CA SER A 534 2.32 1.90 7.68
C SER A 534 1.02 2.06 8.50
N LEU A 535 -0.14 2.16 7.84
CA LEU A 535 -1.43 2.30 8.51
C LEU A 535 -2.04 0.96 8.95
N GLN A 536 -1.51 -0.17 8.47
CA GLN A 536 -1.97 -1.47 8.93
C GLN A 536 -1.50 -1.71 10.37
N GLY A 537 -2.44 -2.06 11.25
CA GLY A 537 -2.21 -2.31 12.66
C GLY A 537 -1.41 -3.59 12.91
N ALA A 538 -0.71 -3.61 14.04
CA ALA A 538 0.05 -4.77 14.47
C ALA A 538 -0.88 -5.95 14.85
N PRO A 539 -0.35 -7.17 15.07
CA PRO A 539 -1.16 -8.32 15.47
C PRO A 539 -2.03 -8.10 16.72
N ILE A 540 -1.58 -7.30 17.71
CA ILE A 540 -2.37 -6.97 18.91
C ILE A 540 -3.60 -6.08 18.59
N GLU A 541 -3.53 -5.32 17.51
CA GLU A 541 -4.63 -4.52 16.97
C GLU A 541 -5.48 -5.33 15.96
N GLY A 542 -5.22 -6.63 15.83
CA GLY A 542 -5.96 -7.54 14.97
C GLY A 542 -5.70 -7.39 13.47
N GLY A 543 -4.78 -6.52 13.04
CA GLY A 543 -4.44 -6.33 11.62
C GLY A 543 -5.36 -5.40 10.83
N GLY A 544 -6.23 -4.64 11.52
CA GLY A 544 -7.09 -3.62 10.91
C GLY A 544 -6.30 -2.37 10.50
N PHE A 545 -6.95 -1.39 9.89
CA PHE A 545 -6.28 -0.16 9.45
C PHE A 545 -6.67 1.05 10.30
N ARG A 546 -5.73 1.96 10.49
CA ARG A 546 -5.99 3.30 11.02
C ARG A 546 -6.11 4.33 9.89
N GLY A 547 -6.85 5.41 10.13
CA GLY A 547 -7.06 6.44 9.12
C GLY A 547 -5.91 7.43 8.96
N ARG A 548 -5.07 7.59 9.98
CA ARG A 548 -3.95 8.54 10.02
C ARG A 548 -2.97 8.16 11.12
N THR A 549 -1.77 8.73 11.05
CA THR A 549 -0.66 8.44 11.97
C THR A 549 -1.07 8.64 13.43
N ASN A 550 -0.67 7.72 14.31
CA ASN A 550 -0.95 7.79 15.76
C ASN A 550 -2.45 7.85 16.14
N LYS A 551 -3.34 7.30 15.32
CA LYS A 551 -4.75 7.06 15.67
C LYS A 551 -5.07 5.57 15.72
N LEU A 552 -6.25 5.28 16.25
CA LEU A 552 -6.73 3.92 16.46
C LEU A 552 -7.10 3.25 15.12
N VAL A 553 -7.02 1.92 15.11
CA VAL A 553 -7.63 1.10 14.06
C VAL A 553 -9.15 1.23 14.07
N ASP A 554 -9.75 1.18 12.87
CA ASP A 554 -11.19 1.25 12.63
C ASP A 554 -11.52 0.48 11.34
N GLY A 555 -12.54 -0.38 11.41
CA GLY A 555 -12.94 -1.29 10.34
C GLY A 555 -13.26 -0.62 9.00
N CYS A 556 -13.74 0.63 8.96
CA CYS A 556 -14.03 1.30 7.68
C CYS A 556 -12.75 1.57 6.86
N TYR A 557 -11.61 1.73 7.51
CA TYR A 557 -10.33 1.90 6.82
C TYR A 557 -9.81 0.61 6.18
N GLY A 558 -10.44 -0.55 6.45
CA GLY A 558 -10.25 -1.75 5.64
C GLY A 558 -10.51 -1.50 4.16
N TRP A 559 -11.45 -0.61 3.83
CA TRP A 559 -11.65 -0.09 2.47
C TRP A 559 -10.70 1.09 2.16
N PHE A 560 -10.78 2.18 2.93
CA PHE A 560 -10.13 3.45 2.57
C PHE A 560 -8.59 3.42 2.64
N CYS A 561 -8.01 2.58 3.48
CA CYS A 561 -6.55 2.42 3.59
C CYS A 561 -6.08 1.04 3.15
N GLY A 562 -6.90 0.01 3.36
CA GLY A 562 -6.60 -1.39 3.04
C GLY A 562 -6.94 -1.74 1.59
N GLY A 563 -7.88 -2.66 1.40
CA GLY A 563 -8.25 -3.23 0.11
C GLY A 563 -8.43 -2.20 -1.00
N GLY A 564 -9.21 -1.14 -0.75
CA GLY A 564 -9.51 -0.13 -1.77
C GLY A 564 -8.28 0.66 -2.22
N LEU A 565 -7.54 1.26 -1.28
CA LEU A 565 -6.34 2.04 -1.60
C LEU A 565 -5.18 1.17 -2.08
N LEU A 566 -4.88 0.07 -1.39
CA LEU A 566 -3.72 -0.76 -1.72
C LEU A 566 -3.89 -1.47 -3.07
N THR A 567 -5.11 -1.85 -3.46
CA THR A 567 -5.37 -2.38 -4.82
C THR A 567 -5.06 -1.32 -5.89
N LEU A 568 -5.41 -0.05 -5.65
CA LEU A 568 -5.04 1.04 -6.58
C LEU A 568 -3.53 1.26 -6.63
N LEU A 569 -2.83 1.13 -5.49
CA LEU A 569 -1.37 1.27 -5.44
C LEU A 569 -0.64 0.09 -6.10
N GLU A 570 -1.13 -1.14 -5.94
CA GLU A 570 -0.64 -2.33 -6.65
C GLU A 570 -0.73 -2.11 -8.16
N ALA A 571 -1.88 -1.64 -8.65
CA ALA A 571 -2.06 -1.26 -10.06
C ALA A 571 -1.14 -0.12 -10.50
N LEU A 572 -0.92 0.90 -9.65
CA LEU A 572 -0.05 2.04 -9.97
C LEU A 572 1.44 1.68 -9.99
N THR A 573 1.87 0.71 -9.18
CA THR A 573 3.28 0.39 -8.98
C THR A 573 3.72 -0.90 -9.69
N SER A 574 2.77 -1.65 -10.26
CA SER A 574 3.00 -3.02 -10.73
C SER A 574 3.61 -3.94 -9.66
N ARG A 575 3.36 -3.63 -8.38
CA ARG A 575 3.77 -4.46 -7.24
C ARG A 575 2.59 -5.31 -6.80
N ASN A 576 2.89 -6.48 -6.27
CA ASN A 576 1.93 -7.35 -5.63
C ASN A 576 2.19 -7.40 -4.12
N ALA A 577 1.15 -7.71 -3.35
CA ALA A 577 1.23 -7.96 -1.91
C ALA A 577 1.59 -6.72 -1.06
N LEU A 578 1.00 -5.56 -1.38
CA LEU A 578 1.10 -4.38 -0.50
C LEU A 578 0.18 -4.48 0.74
N LEU A 579 -0.81 -5.37 0.69
CA LEU A 579 -1.80 -5.61 1.75
C LEU A 579 -1.55 -6.97 2.41
N ASP A 580 -1.43 -7.01 3.74
CA ASP A 580 -1.62 -8.26 4.49
C ASP A 580 -3.12 -8.58 4.56
N ARG A 581 -3.57 -9.35 3.57
CA ARG A 581 -4.98 -9.74 3.38
C ARG A 581 -5.48 -10.63 4.50
N GLN A 582 -4.60 -11.50 5.04
CA GLN A 582 -4.98 -12.41 6.10
C GLN A 582 -5.21 -11.66 7.42
N ALA A 583 -4.36 -10.68 7.73
CA ALA A 583 -4.52 -9.85 8.91
C ALA A 583 -5.79 -8.98 8.83
N LEU A 584 -6.08 -8.35 7.69
CA LEU A 584 -7.31 -7.58 7.53
C LEU A 584 -8.57 -8.48 7.59
N THR A 585 -8.52 -9.67 6.97
CA THR A 585 -9.59 -10.67 7.10
C THR A 585 -9.83 -11.04 8.56
N HIS A 586 -8.76 -11.23 9.33
CA HIS A 586 -8.85 -11.50 10.76
C HIS A 586 -9.55 -10.38 11.51
N TYR A 587 -9.17 -9.13 11.26
CA TYR A 587 -9.82 -7.98 11.89
C TYR A 587 -11.32 -7.94 11.60
N VAL A 588 -11.72 -8.08 10.34
CA VAL A 588 -13.14 -8.00 9.96
C VAL A 588 -13.96 -9.09 10.65
N LEU A 589 -13.48 -10.34 10.60
CA LEU A 589 -14.23 -11.50 11.11
C LEU A 589 -14.21 -11.59 12.64
N ALA A 590 -13.08 -11.35 13.29
CA ALA A 590 -12.96 -11.49 14.74
C ALA A 590 -13.37 -10.22 15.52
N VAL A 591 -13.06 -9.04 14.98
CA VAL A 591 -13.17 -7.76 15.72
C VAL A 591 -14.41 -6.98 15.31
N ALA A 592 -14.63 -6.82 14.00
CA ALA A 592 -15.65 -5.92 13.47
C ALA A 592 -17.07 -6.49 13.46
N GLN A 593 -17.26 -7.81 13.52
CA GLN A 593 -18.62 -8.40 13.55
C GLN A 593 -19.33 -8.10 14.88
N ALA A 594 -20.49 -7.43 14.82
CA ALA A 594 -21.32 -7.20 16.01
C ALA A 594 -22.27 -8.40 16.26
N PRO A 595 -22.59 -8.73 17.52
CA PRO A 595 -23.61 -9.72 17.82
C PRO A 595 -24.97 -9.28 17.27
N ARG A 596 -25.73 -10.18 16.64
CA ARG A 596 -27.05 -9.93 16.03
C ARG A 596 -27.01 -9.10 14.72
N GLY A 597 -25.88 -9.13 14.03
CA GLY A 597 -25.70 -8.55 12.71
C GLY A 597 -25.17 -7.12 12.67
N GLY A 598 -24.77 -6.69 11.48
CA GLY A 598 -23.97 -5.48 11.23
C GLY A 598 -22.49 -5.61 11.61
N LEU A 599 -21.66 -4.76 11.01
CA LEU A 599 -20.26 -4.58 11.38
C LEU A 599 -20.03 -3.16 11.91
N ARG A 600 -18.95 -2.99 12.67
CA ARG A 600 -18.64 -1.78 13.44
C ARG A 600 -17.22 -1.28 13.17
N ASP A 601 -16.94 -0.08 13.66
CA ASP A 601 -15.61 0.53 13.76
C ASP A 601 -14.64 -0.38 14.54
N LYS A 602 -14.89 -0.59 15.84
CA LYS A 602 -14.07 -1.42 16.74
C LYS A 602 -14.94 -1.97 17.89
N PRO A 603 -14.41 -2.80 18.80
CA PRO A 603 -15.21 -3.47 19.84
C PRO A 603 -16.10 -2.59 20.70
N SER A 604 -15.68 -1.36 20.99
CA SER A 604 -16.43 -0.40 21.81
C SER A 604 -17.57 0.31 21.07
N SER A 605 -17.67 0.16 19.75
CA SER A 605 -18.63 0.85 18.90
C SER A 605 -19.86 -0.02 18.60
N ARG A 606 -21.02 0.62 18.37
CA ARG A 606 -22.21 -0.07 17.85
C ARG A 606 -22.05 -0.29 16.34
N PRO A 607 -22.68 -1.33 15.75
CA PRO A 607 -22.71 -1.46 14.30
C PRO A 607 -23.58 -0.37 13.67
N ASP A 608 -23.22 0.01 12.45
CA ASP A 608 -23.99 0.93 11.60
C ASP A 608 -23.87 0.51 10.13
N ALA A 609 -24.68 1.08 9.24
CA ALA A 609 -24.67 0.74 7.82
C ALA A 609 -23.34 1.10 7.14
N TYR A 610 -22.73 2.22 7.53
CA TYR A 610 -21.47 2.71 6.97
C TYR A 610 -20.34 1.71 7.23
N HIS A 611 -20.13 1.32 8.49
CA HIS A 611 -19.11 0.34 8.85
C HIS A 611 -19.45 -1.05 8.32
N THR A 612 -20.73 -1.43 8.27
CA THR A 612 -21.14 -2.70 7.64
C THR A 612 -20.71 -2.73 6.18
N CYS A 613 -21.04 -1.69 5.41
CA CYS A 613 -20.65 -1.57 4.02
C CYS A 613 -19.13 -1.63 3.84
N TYR A 614 -18.37 -0.76 4.50
CA TYR A 614 -16.94 -0.62 4.20
C TYR A 614 -16.07 -1.74 4.79
N ASN A 615 -16.47 -2.41 5.88
CA ASN A 615 -15.79 -3.64 6.30
C ASN A 615 -15.99 -4.75 5.26
N LEU A 616 -17.21 -4.93 4.72
CA LEU A 616 -17.49 -5.93 3.69
C LEU A 616 -16.77 -5.60 2.38
N SER A 617 -16.73 -4.33 1.96
CA SER A 617 -15.98 -3.91 0.77
C SER A 617 -14.48 -4.19 0.91
N GLY A 618 -13.90 -3.95 2.09
CA GLY A 618 -12.52 -4.29 2.40
C GLY A 618 -12.26 -5.81 2.38
N LEU A 619 -13.14 -6.59 3.00
CA LEU A 619 -13.05 -8.06 3.04
C LEU A 619 -13.13 -8.69 1.66
N SER A 620 -14.05 -8.22 0.80
CA SER A 620 -14.17 -8.70 -0.58
C SER A 620 -12.85 -8.52 -1.35
N LEU A 621 -12.15 -7.40 -1.13
CA LEU A 621 -10.82 -7.19 -1.72
C LEU A 621 -9.71 -7.98 -1.03
N CYS A 622 -9.90 -8.56 0.16
CA CYS A 622 -8.96 -9.55 0.69
C CYS A 622 -9.11 -10.91 -0.01
N GLU A 623 -10.34 -11.26 -0.42
CA GLU A 623 -10.68 -12.54 -1.05
C GLU A 623 -10.43 -12.55 -2.56
N HIS A 624 -10.28 -11.38 -3.18
CA HIS A 624 -10.16 -11.23 -4.63
C HIS A 624 -8.93 -10.42 -5.05
N ASN A 625 -8.23 -10.92 -6.08
CA ASN A 625 -7.20 -10.17 -6.79
C ASN A 625 -7.83 -9.48 -8.01
N VAL A 626 -7.95 -8.15 -7.95
CA VAL A 626 -8.58 -7.36 -9.01
C VAL A 626 -7.52 -6.89 -9.99
N GLN A 627 -7.74 -7.15 -11.29
CA GLN A 627 -6.84 -6.74 -12.36
C GLN A 627 -7.57 -5.83 -13.35
N PRO A 628 -6.92 -4.78 -13.89
CA PRO A 628 -7.48 -3.97 -14.95
C PRO A 628 -7.82 -4.83 -16.18
N ARG A 629 -9.03 -4.68 -16.68
CA ARG A 629 -9.49 -5.35 -17.91
C ARG A 629 -9.28 -4.45 -19.11
N ASP A 630 -8.41 -4.87 -20.03
CA ASP A 630 -8.05 -4.08 -21.21
C ASP A 630 -9.25 -3.82 -22.14
N ASP A 631 -10.16 -4.79 -22.26
CA ASP A 631 -11.39 -4.70 -23.05
C ASP A 631 -12.39 -3.69 -22.44
N ALA A 632 -12.62 -3.78 -21.13
CA ALA A 632 -13.45 -2.83 -20.41
C ALA A 632 -12.88 -1.40 -20.49
N ARG A 633 -11.55 -1.26 -20.37
CA ARG A 633 -10.86 0.03 -20.57
C ARG A 633 -11.04 0.56 -21.98
N ALA A 634 -10.91 -0.28 -23.00
CA ALA A 634 -11.13 0.11 -24.39
C ALA A 634 -12.58 0.59 -24.63
N ALA A 635 -13.57 -0.11 -24.06
CA ALA A 635 -14.97 0.28 -24.16
C ALA A 635 -15.25 1.64 -23.49
N ALA A 636 -14.76 1.85 -22.26
CA ALA A 636 -14.88 3.13 -21.56
C ALA A 636 -14.20 4.27 -22.33
N ASN A 637 -13.03 3.99 -22.90
CA ASN A 637 -12.28 4.94 -23.72
C ASN A 637 -13.03 5.35 -24.99
N ALA A 638 -13.66 4.39 -25.67
CA ALA A 638 -14.49 4.65 -26.85
C ALA A 638 -15.73 5.48 -26.51
N SER A 639 -16.39 5.18 -25.38
CA SER A 639 -17.52 5.98 -24.88
C SER A 639 -17.11 7.43 -24.60
N TYR A 640 -15.96 7.65 -23.97
CA TYR A 640 -15.44 9.00 -23.74
C TYR A 640 -15.07 9.71 -25.05
N GLU A 641 -14.38 9.03 -25.98
CA GLU A 641 -14.04 9.59 -27.30
C GLU A 641 -15.27 10.02 -28.11
N ALA A 642 -16.39 9.32 -27.97
CA ALA A 642 -17.65 9.69 -28.61
C ALA A 642 -18.17 11.06 -28.11
N LEU A 643 -17.90 11.41 -26.85
CA LEU A 643 -18.27 12.68 -26.24
C LEU A 643 -17.29 13.82 -26.58
N VAL A 644 -16.08 13.49 -27.02
CA VAL A 644 -15.04 14.46 -27.36
C VAL A 644 -15.22 14.96 -28.80
N PRO A 645 -15.20 16.30 -29.04
CA PRO A 645 -15.26 16.89 -30.37
C PRO A 645 -14.23 16.28 -31.34
N PRO A 646 -14.58 16.02 -32.63
CA PRO A 646 -13.69 15.37 -33.57
C PRO A 646 -12.28 16.00 -33.69
N ALA A 647 -12.20 17.33 -33.55
CA ALA A 647 -10.94 18.08 -33.63
C ALA A 647 -9.95 17.75 -32.50
N GLN A 648 -10.43 17.26 -31.35
CA GLN A 648 -9.62 16.97 -30.16
C GLN A 648 -9.27 15.47 -30.02
N ARG A 649 -9.93 14.59 -30.79
CA ARG A 649 -9.75 13.12 -30.67
C ARG A 649 -8.32 12.67 -30.97
N SER A 650 -7.64 13.30 -31.93
CA SER A 650 -6.25 12.96 -32.28
C SER A 650 -5.28 13.23 -31.13
N ALA A 651 -5.41 14.40 -30.49
CA ALA A 651 -4.59 14.78 -29.33
C ALA A 651 -4.86 13.85 -28.13
N LEU A 652 -6.12 13.51 -27.88
CA LEU A 652 -6.52 12.54 -26.85
C LEU A 652 -5.94 11.15 -27.10
N ALA A 653 -6.02 10.65 -28.33
CA ALA A 653 -5.46 9.35 -28.70
C ALA A 653 -3.93 9.31 -28.51
N GLN A 654 -3.24 10.41 -28.84
CA GLN A 654 -1.79 10.56 -28.60
C GLN A 654 -1.45 10.61 -27.10
N ALA A 655 -2.23 11.35 -26.29
CA ALA A 655 -2.06 11.39 -24.85
C ALA A 655 -2.26 10.02 -24.19
N ARG A 656 -3.30 9.28 -24.61
CA ARG A 656 -3.55 7.91 -24.13
C ARG A 656 -2.45 6.93 -24.54
N ALA A 657 -1.91 7.06 -25.75
CA ALA A 657 -0.82 6.21 -26.22
C ALA A 657 0.48 6.42 -25.42
N SER A 658 0.78 7.67 -25.05
CA SER A 658 1.96 7.99 -24.22
C SER A 658 1.78 7.62 -22.74
N GLN A 659 0.53 7.54 -22.27
CA GLN A 659 0.17 7.12 -20.91
C GLN A 659 0.00 5.59 -20.74
N ARG A 660 0.30 4.75 -21.74
CA ARG A 660 0.14 3.28 -21.61
C ARG A 660 1.03 2.61 -20.55
N ARG A 661 2.03 3.33 -20.02
CA ARG A 661 2.80 2.94 -18.84
C ARG A 661 2.91 4.15 -17.94
N ILE A 662 2.67 3.97 -16.63
CA ILE A 662 2.94 5.01 -15.64
C ILE A 662 4.42 5.38 -15.79
N PRO A 663 4.76 6.64 -16.09
CA PRO A 663 6.13 7.02 -16.39
C PRO A 663 7.08 6.61 -15.26
N SER A 664 8.25 6.05 -15.59
CA SER A 664 9.29 5.73 -14.60
C SER A 664 9.68 6.93 -13.73
N SER A 665 9.46 8.16 -14.24
CA SER A 665 9.65 9.42 -13.50
C SER A 665 8.65 9.64 -12.35
N MET A 666 7.55 8.87 -12.25
CA MET A 666 6.65 8.89 -11.09
C MET A 666 7.15 8.04 -9.91
N TYR A 667 8.19 7.23 -10.12
CA TYR A 667 8.80 6.40 -9.07
C TYR A 667 9.98 7.09 -8.35
N ALA A 668 10.43 8.24 -8.87
CA ALA A 668 11.59 9.00 -8.38
C ALA A 668 11.30 9.86 -7.14
#